data_AF-A0A1Q9D9G9-F1
#
_entry.id   AF-A0A1Q9D9G9-F1
#
_cell.length_a   1.000
_cell.length_b   1.000
_cell.length_c   1.000
_cell.angle_alpha   90.00
_cell.angle_beta   90.00
_cell.angle_gamma   90.00
#
_symmetry.space_group_name_H-M   'P 1'
#
loop_
_entity.id
_entity.type
_entity.pdbx_description
1 polymer ?
#
loop_
_entity_poly.entity_id
_entity_poly.type
_entity_poly.pdbx_seq_one_letter_code
_entity_poly.pdbx_strand_id
1 'polypeptide(L)'
;MDDRLSSRQGARRHSLHGAQTSVCGLCTPRAHHYKSSAVSPTAQAVGKKASLADAAPSQQDAQHALPSTRSRPESWRARCEEAKPEAPADRSEGPRAAAEAEAFGSEAPALPGVLVQPAAEVAVAKMPSEAQEGPLVLEGPSTAKRHEATRPRPEEAEPAEAPSVGLDWEMEATLPALAAQLRRGEVFELTEQEVGERLGGKGMQKVDRNIDVCQRQDIDLKQFAVEAAMLQWSDWCRASKYLVPKHLPRMKADVQTNPCVQAAFQLEASTRQEYEDYCRPLQEKSTHVRVLDDKDKKKWWRIEPQTYQVLLLAYAVCCGTWHLCNMPQDEANSLVSLMLVACVPVRLHRFLGLHLPATWVPYAYVTVKSKCYGNGFRRCLKDMHSCCRKFVRYCKWPMRHRWRLVGRGLDVVLRCWGGGFEVASLKVAAVGLREDIDNLWGPPAAFRCVRCHSLKSRLSGVTADAGQFFETVEPLSAVRAANAILQATRLQHGHDTVTVVKSRRVCGFLGGQPDTRSRRFVVFRFSELLGCFAGCMNILLCTMRGLTFKLDGLPIGGLMSRIAASCVLAWQEACWVASELRRAACGFHVEGLQWAQLAVCRRYVDDILVISRCFCYSCLVEFLRRCYTVKFDAEPHADTLRWLDIVVSMEERTVGIKDTLFEVPPAWCVQQKHLRALLAGRMARYQKLQLSTEQWQTDLAHCMLRLVYQGFTRHRLRNLAFTLWRPQFSYMIDFLKSFVCCKVFRDLCH
;
A
#
# COMPACT_ATOMS: atom_id res chain seq x y z
N MET A 1 -44.28 -6.04 36.43
CA MET A 1 -44.39 -7.46 36.82
C MET A 1 -42.98 -7.96 37.14
N ASP A 2 -42.33 -7.57 38.24
CA ASP A 2 -42.74 -7.40 39.67
C ASP A 2 -42.50 -8.72 40.44
N ASP A 3 -41.83 -8.75 41.60
CA ASP A 3 -41.04 -7.71 42.31
C ASP A 3 -40.13 -8.38 43.38
N ARG A 4 -39.35 -7.57 44.12
CA ARG A 4 -38.55 -7.85 45.34
C ARG A 4 -37.17 -8.48 45.09
N LEU A 5 -36.01 -7.94 45.50
CA LEU A 5 -35.54 -7.04 46.60
C LEU A 5 -35.03 -7.75 47.88
N SER A 6 -33.70 -7.94 47.94
CA SER A 6 -32.85 -7.86 49.15
C SER A 6 -31.39 -7.85 48.65
N SER A 7 -30.54 -6.83 48.75
CA SER A 7 -30.26 -5.77 49.74
C SER A 7 -29.23 -6.15 50.83
N ARG A 8 -28.01 -5.62 50.70
CA ARG A 8 -27.05 -5.34 51.79
C ARG A 8 -26.05 -4.26 51.34
N GLN A 9 -25.67 -3.38 52.26
CA GLN A 9 -24.80 -2.22 52.03
C GLN A 9 -23.61 -2.24 53.01
N GLY A 10 -22.56 -1.46 52.69
CA GLY A 10 -21.46 -1.11 53.60
C GLY A 10 -20.07 -1.58 53.13
N ALA A 11 -18.98 -0.83 53.34
CA ALA A 11 -18.90 0.57 53.77
C ALA A 11 -17.58 1.25 53.32
N ARG A 12 -17.64 2.59 53.23
CA ARG A 12 -16.54 3.60 53.20
C ARG A 12 -15.26 3.15 53.97
N ARG A 13 -14.00 3.48 53.60
CA ARG A 13 -13.39 4.81 53.36
C ARG A 13 -11.85 4.73 53.08
N HIS A 14 -11.26 5.82 52.56
CA HIS A 14 -9.83 6.25 52.54
C HIS A 14 -8.64 5.28 52.40
N SER A 15 -7.77 5.55 51.40
CA SER A 15 -6.34 5.84 51.61
C SER A 15 -5.80 6.75 50.49
N LEU A 16 -4.76 7.54 50.76
CA LEU A 16 -4.17 8.54 49.86
C LEU A 16 -2.62 8.48 49.90
N HIS A 17 -2.03 7.63 49.07
CA HIS A 17 -0.61 7.70 48.66
C HIS A 17 -0.54 7.30 47.18
N GLY A 18 0.42 7.76 46.37
CA GLY A 18 1.63 8.49 46.72
C GLY A 18 2.84 7.80 46.11
N ALA A 19 2.91 7.75 44.77
CA ALA A 19 3.95 7.06 44.03
C ALA A 19 4.50 7.96 42.91
N GLN A 20 5.78 8.29 42.99
CA GLN A 20 6.49 9.04 41.96
C GLN A 20 6.82 8.10 40.79
N THR A 21 6.63 8.55 39.55
CA THR A 21 7.17 7.88 38.36
C THR A 21 8.24 8.76 37.74
N SER A 22 9.49 8.33 37.82
CA SER A 22 10.64 9.01 37.22
C SER A 22 10.50 9.09 35.69
N VAL A 23 10.71 10.27 35.13
CA VAL A 23 10.72 10.49 33.68
C VAL A 23 12.15 10.29 33.19
N CYS A 24 12.46 9.10 32.67
CA CYS A 24 13.59 8.94 31.77
C CYS A 24 13.13 9.37 30.38
N GLY A 25 13.77 10.40 29.81
CA GLY A 25 13.36 10.98 28.53
C GLY A 25 14.38 10.73 27.43
N LEU A 26 13.91 10.69 26.18
CA LEU A 26 14.66 11.09 24.97
C LEU A 26 13.69 11.22 23.78
N CYS A 27 14.14 11.88 22.71
CA CYS A 27 13.49 11.96 21.38
C CYS A 27 12.10 12.62 21.28
N THR A 28 12.04 13.95 21.46
CA THR A 28 10.99 14.81 20.84
C THR A 28 11.60 15.93 19.99
N PRO A 29 11.18 16.11 18.72
CA PRO A 29 11.51 17.31 17.95
C PRO A 29 10.75 18.53 18.51
N ARG A 30 11.41 19.69 18.56
CA ARG A 30 10.83 20.94 19.10
C ARG A 30 9.65 21.45 18.25
N ALA A 31 8.64 21.99 18.92
CA ALA A 31 7.65 22.90 18.34
C ALA A 31 7.54 24.13 19.24
N HIS A 32 7.72 25.33 18.70
CA HIS A 32 7.67 26.57 19.48
C HIS A 32 6.21 27.00 19.72
N HIS A 33 5.86 27.20 21.00
CA HIS A 33 4.65 27.92 21.39
C HIS A 33 4.97 29.41 21.53
N TYR A 34 4.25 30.26 20.78
CA TYR A 34 4.06 31.66 21.16
C TYR A 34 2.79 31.78 22.02
N LYS A 35 2.83 32.63 23.04
CA LYS A 35 1.69 32.84 23.96
C LYS A 35 0.70 33.83 23.34
N SER A 36 -0.59 33.53 23.46
CA SER A 36 -1.69 34.48 23.23
C SER A 36 -2.03 35.23 24.51
N SER A 37 -1.90 36.55 24.51
CA SER A 37 -2.44 37.42 25.57
C SER A 37 -3.80 37.95 25.14
N ALA A 38 -4.80 37.93 26.03
CA ALA A 38 -6.14 38.42 25.76
C ALA A 38 -6.33 39.84 26.29
N VAL A 39 -6.89 40.73 25.46
CA VAL A 39 -7.43 42.04 25.86
C VAL A 39 -8.71 42.28 25.07
N SER A 40 -9.80 42.55 25.78
CA SER A 40 -10.99 43.22 25.22
C SER A 40 -10.94 44.69 25.65
N PRO A 41 -11.61 45.59 24.90
CA PRO A 41 -12.80 46.18 25.53
C PRO A 41 -14.01 46.34 24.60
N THR A 42 -15.14 46.56 25.26
CA THR A 42 -16.45 46.96 24.75
C THR A 42 -16.46 48.36 24.10
N ALA A 43 -17.36 48.60 23.13
CA ALA A 43 -18.57 49.42 23.32
C ALA A 43 -19.10 50.09 22.02
N GLN A 44 -20.44 50.12 21.88
CA GLN A 44 -21.24 51.13 21.14
C GLN A 44 -20.99 51.32 19.61
N ALA A 45 -21.80 52.09 18.87
CA ALA A 45 -23.27 52.15 18.75
C ALA A 45 -23.65 53.02 17.53
N VAL A 46 -24.90 52.93 17.03
CA VAL A 46 -25.51 53.79 15.98
C VAL A 46 -24.90 53.60 14.57
N GLY A 47 -25.65 53.58 13.46
CA GLY A 47 -27.11 53.52 13.29
C GLY A 47 -27.57 54.13 11.95
N LYS A 48 -28.83 53.85 11.56
CA LYS A 48 -29.51 54.32 10.32
C LYS A 48 -28.90 53.81 8.99
N LYS A 49 -29.62 53.81 7.85
CA LYS A 49 -31.03 53.48 7.51
C LYS A 49 -31.15 53.56 5.97
N ALA A 50 -31.86 52.63 5.32
CA ALA A 50 -32.44 52.81 3.96
C ALA A 50 -31.47 53.03 2.77
N SER A 51 -31.86 52.91 1.48
CA SER A 51 -32.90 52.08 0.82
C SER A 51 -32.85 52.32 -0.71
N LEU A 52 -33.28 51.35 -1.53
CA LEU A 52 -33.63 51.51 -2.98
C LEU A 52 -32.42 51.86 -3.90
N ALA A 53 -32.44 51.64 -5.22
CA ALA A 53 -33.18 50.66 -6.04
C ALA A 53 -32.53 50.52 -7.44
N ASP A 54 -32.74 49.36 -8.07
CA ASP A 54 -32.86 49.09 -9.52
C ASP A 54 -31.74 49.50 -10.53
N ALA A 55 -32.03 49.21 -11.80
CA ALA A 55 -31.35 49.61 -13.04
C ALA A 55 -29.93 49.05 -13.35
N ALA A 56 -29.91 47.85 -13.94
CA ALA A 56 -29.12 47.59 -15.15
C ALA A 56 -29.80 48.30 -16.37
N PRO A 57 -29.23 48.38 -17.61
CA PRO A 57 -28.18 47.51 -18.16
C PRO A 57 -27.18 48.07 -19.23
N SER A 58 -26.16 47.25 -19.49
CA SER A 58 -25.60 46.94 -20.84
C SER A 58 -24.83 47.96 -21.69
N GLN A 59 -24.14 47.39 -22.70
CA GLN A 59 -23.47 47.99 -23.87
C GLN A 59 -22.12 48.70 -23.57
N GLN A 60 -21.00 48.28 -24.16
CA GLN A 60 -20.58 48.31 -25.58
C GLN A 60 -20.26 49.76 -26.04
N ASP A 61 -19.17 50.03 -26.77
CA ASP A 61 -18.08 49.17 -27.27
C ASP A 61 -16.82 50.01 -27.57
N ALA A 62 -15.75 49.36 -28.07
CA ALA A 62 -14.68 49.99 -28.88
C ALA A 62 -13.72 51.01 -28.19
N GLN A 63 -12.51 51.32 -28.70
CA GLN A 63 -11.60 50.60 -29.62
C GLN A 63 -10.12 51.09 -29.42
N HIS A 64 -9.19 50.35 -30.04
CA HIS A 64 -7.77 50.63 -30.32
C HIS A 64 -7.12 51.98 -29.92
N ALA A 65 -6.00 51.88 -29.18
CA ALA A 65 -4.78 52.63 -29.51
C ALA A 65 -3.50 51.90 -29.01
N LEU A 66 -2.61 51.58 -29.96
CA LEU A 66 -1.17 51.35 -29.76
C LEU A 66 -0.43 52.53 -30.44
N PRO A 67 0.91 52.66 -30.33
CA PRO A 67 1.80 52.41 -29.19
C PRO A 67 2.69 53.66 -28.92
N SER A 68 3.55 53.63 -27.90
CA SER A 68 4.81 54.38 -27.97
C SER A 68 5.95 53.70 -27.20
N THR A 69 7.16 53.83 -27.72
CA THR A 69 8.41 53.31 -27.13
C THR A 69 9.17 54.45 -26.43
N ARG A 70 9.99 54.12 -25.43
CA ARG A 70 11.25 54.85 -25.15
C ARG A 70 12.21 54.10 -24.21
N SER A 71 13.29 53.62 -24.82
CA SER A 71 14.70 53.78 -24.38
C SER A 71 15.08 53.77 -22.89
N ARG A 72 15.86 52.75 -22.51
CA ARG A 72 17.06 52.84 -21.63
C ARG A 72 17.99 54.03 -22.05
N PRO A 73 18.83 54.62 -21.16
CA PRO A 73 20.00 53.92 -20.60
C PRO A 73 20.36 54.29 -19.13
N GLU A 74 21.61 53.99 -18.75
CA GLU A 74 22.13 53.88 -17.37
C GLU A 74 22.99 55.11 -16.93
N SER A 75 23.41 55.08 -15.65
CA SER A 75 24.79 55.32 -15.15
C SER A 75 25.15 56.61 -14.35
N TRP A 76 26.09 56.42 -13.38
CA TRP A 76 26.82 57.43 -12.54
C TRP A 76 25.95 58.23 -11.52
N ARG A 77 26.39 58.71 -10.32
CA ARG A 77 27.64 58.76 -9.50
C ARG A 77 27.21 58.99 -8.01
N ALA A 78 28.01 58.93 -6.92
CA ALA A 78 29.24 58.23 -6.50
C ALA A 78 29.61 58.70 -5.06
N ARG A 79 30.76 58.25 -4.49
CA ARG A 79 31.39 58.65 -3.18
C ARG A 79 30.76 58.04 -1.91
N CYS A 80 31.48 57.69 -0.84
CA CYS A 80 32.92 57.52 -0.53
C CYS A 80 33.00 56.49 0.66
N GLU A 81 33.92 55.52 0.72
CA GLU A 81 35.26 55.57 1.37
C GLU A 81 35.19 55.83 2.91
N GLU A 82 35.95 55.17 3.80
CA GLU A 82 37.08 54.23 3.64
C GLU A 82 37.33 53.37 4.91
N ALA A 83 37.86 52.14 4.75
CA ALA A 83 38.69 51.38 5.72
C ALA A 83 39.07 49.99 5.15
N LYS A 84 40.28 49.48 5.44
CA LYS A 84 40.79 48.16 4.97
C LYS A 84 41.45 47.34 6.10
N PRO A 85 41.73 46.03 5.90
CA PRO A 85 42.01 45.08 6.99
C PRO A 85 43.51 44.82 7.24
N GLU A 86 43.81 44.19 8.38
CA GLU A 86 45.13 43.60 8.69
C GLU A 86 45.04 42.17 9.24
N ALA A 87 46.07 41.38 8.94
CA ALA A 87 46.43 40.05 9.46
C ALA A 87 47.80 39.65 8.81
N PRO A 88 48.55 38.62 9.28
CA PRO A 88 48.53 37.90 10.56
C PRO A 88 49.93 37.82 11.27
N ALA A 89 49.98 37.22 12.46
CA ALA A 89 51.15 36.52 13.04
C ALA A 89 50.60 35.45 14.01
N ASP A 90 50.99 34.17 14.07
CA ASP A 90 52.27 33.45 13.90
C ASP A 90 53.15 33.39 15.17
N ARG A 91 53.50 32.15 15.58
CA ARG A 91 54.56 31.77 16.55
C ARG A 91 54.69 30.25 16.73
N SER A 92 55.93 29.77 16.81
CA SER A 92 56.39 28.41 17.15
C SER A 92 57.08 28.39 18.54
N GLU A 93 57.58 27.30 19.13
CA GLU A 93 57.68 25.87 18.73
C GLU A 93 56.85 24.98 19.70
N GLY A 94 57.22 23.79 20.22
CA GLY A 94 58.43 22.94 20.15
C GLY A 94 58.34 21.74 21.14
N PRO A 95 59.11 20.63 20.99
CA PRO A 95 58.72 19.34 21.58
C PRO A 95 59.67 18.72 22.64
N ARG A 96 59.09 17.87 23.52
CA ARG A 96 59.72 16.73 24.25
C ARG A 96 58.63 15.65 24.47
N ALA A 97 58.78 14.32 24.47
CA ALA A 97 59.88 13.33 24.32
C ALA A 97 60.03 12.42 25.57
N ALA A 98 59.86 11.09 25.38
CA ALA A 98 60.13 9.98 26.35
C ALA A 98 59.30 9.96 27.66
N ALA A 99 59.17 8.87 28.44
CA ALA A 99 59.18 7.40 28.19
C ALA A 99 58.59 6.70 29.46
N GLU A 100 58.72 5.36 29.58
CA GLU A 100 58.35 4.50 30.74
C GLU A 100 56.81 4.31 30.96
N ALA A 101 56.20 3.14 31.26
CA ALA A 101 56.57 1.91 31.98
C ALA A 101 56.42 2.04 33.53
N GLU A 102 55.79 1.14 34.31
CA GLU A 102 55.22 -0.21 34.10
C GLU A 102 53.93 -0.50 34.92
N ALA A 103 53.32 -1.67 34.67
CA ALA A 103 52.65 -2.58 35.63
C ALA A 103 51.24 -2.27 36.23
N PHE A 104 50.64 -3.35 36.77
CA PHE A 104 49.28 -3.52 37.35
C PHE A 104 48.09 -3.25 36.41
N GLY A 105 47.18 -4.19 36.12
CA GLY A 105 47.16 -5.64 36.36
C GLY A 105 45.99 -6.14 37.23
N SER A 106 44.82 -6.38 36.61
CA SER A 106 43.79 -7.29 37.15
C SER A 106 42.80 -7.81 36.08
N GLU A 107 42.70 -9.14 36.07
CA GLU A 107 41.66 -10.07 35.61
C GLU A 107 40.37 -9.55 34.93
N ALA A 108 40.00 -10.21 33.82
CA ALA A 108 38.66 -10.19 33.22
C ALA A 108 38.05 -11.61 33.22
N PRO A 109 36.75 -11.79 33.55
CA PRO A 109 36.13 -13.10 33.69
C PRO A 109 35.77 -13.73 32.33
N ALA A 110 36.01 -15.03 32.19
CA ALA A 110 35.74 -15.79 30.97
C ALA A 110 34.25 -16.14 30.78
N LEU A 111 33.83 -16.26 29.51
CA LEU A 111 32.54 -16.86 29.12
C LEU A 111 32.74 -18.34 28.77
N PRO A 112 31.87 -19.25 29.22
CA PRO A 112 32.00 -20.68 28.92
C PRO A 112 31.59 -21.01 27.48
N GLY A 113 32.47 -21.70 26.76
CA GLY A 113 32.16 -22.27 25.44
C GLY A 113 31.30 -23.53 25.55
N VAL A 114 30.38 -23.73 24.60
CA VAL A 114 29.63 -24.98 24.44
C VAL A 114 30.07 -25.64 23.13
N LEU A 115 30.60 -26.86 23.20
CA LEU A 115 30.96 -27.63 22.02
C LEU A 115 29.71 -28.04 21.24
N VAL A 116 29.79 -27.95 19.91
CA VAL A 116 28.85 -28.60 18.99
C VAL A 116 29.61 -29.72 18.28
N GLN A 117 29.23 -30.97 18.53
CA GLN A 117 29.73 -32.11 17.76
C GLN A 117 29.03 -32.17 16.39
N PRO A 118 29.74 -32.48 15.29
CA PRO A 118 29.12 -32.71 13.99
C PRO A 118 28.42 -34.07 13.97
N ALA A 119 27.25 -34.13 13.33
CA ALA A 119 26.49 -35.37 13.16
C ALA A 119 26.85 -36.08 11.84
N ALA A 120 27.01 -37.40 11.93
CA ALA A 120 27.32 -38.40 10.92
C ALA A 120 27.06 -38.08 9.43
N GLU A 121 28.04 -38.46 8.60
CA GLU A 121 27.88 -38.64 7.16
C GLU A 121 26.92 -39.81 6.85
N VAL A 122 26.19 -39.72 5.73
CA VAL A 122 25.50 -40.87 5.11
C VAL A 122 25.86 -40.91 3.64
N ALA A 123 26.56 -41.97 3.22
CA ALA A 123 27.05 -42.15 1.86
C ALA A 123 26.22 -43.21 1.12
N VAL A 124 25.78 -42.92 -0.11
CA VAL A 124 25.19 -43.92 -1.04
C VAL A 124 25.63 -43.63 -2.47
N ALA A 125 26.27 -44.64 -3.08
CA ALA A 125 26.43 -44.94 -4.52
C ALA A 125 27.05 -43.91 -5.50
N LYS A 126 27.83 -44.47 -6.43
CA LYS A 126 28.33 -43.86 -7.68
C LYS A 126 27.95 -44.78 -8.86
N MET A 127 28.13 -44.24 -10.08
CA MET A 127 28.22 -44.92 -11.39
C MET A 127 26.91 -45.34 -12.09
N PRO A 128 26.92 -45.52 -13.44
CA PRO A 128 27.98 -45.21 -14.41
C PRO A 128 27.56 -44.16 -15.49
N SER A 129 28.48 -43.89 -16.42
CA SER A 129 28.35 -43.04 -17.62
C SER A 129 28.72 -43.85 -18.86
N GLU A 130 28.12 -43.57 -20.03
CA GLU A 130 28.57 -43.84 -21.43
C GLU A 130 27.35 -43.69 -22.39
N ALA A 131 27.43 -43.31 -23.68
CA ALA A 131 28.51 -42.73 -24.50
C ALA A 131 27.95 -41.96 -25.74
N GLN A 132 28.87 -41.34 -26.50
CA GLN A 132 28.96 -40.98 -27.94
C GLN A 132 27.86 -41.40 -28.96
N GLU A 133 27.69 -40.84 -30.16
CA GLU A 133 28.40 -39.87 -31.08
C GLU A 133 27.31 -38.99 -31.80
N GLY A 134 27.50 -37.85 -32.51
CA GLY A 134 28.42 -37.45 -33.59
C GLY A 134 27.67 -37.38 -34.96
N PRO A 135 28.12 -36.66 -36.03
CA PRO A 135 28.71 -35.30 -36.11
C PRO A 135 28.25 -34.44 -37.35
N LEU A 136 28.65 -33.14 -37.43
CA LEU A 136 28.74 -32.26 -38.65
C LEU A 136 27.40 -31.97 -39.42
N VAL A 137 27.17 -30.99 -40.32
CA VAL A 137 27.90 -30.09 -41.27
C VAL A 137 26.86 -29.01 -41.76
N LEU A 138 27.06 -27.81 -42.36
CA LEU A 138 28.11 -26.76 -42.51
C LEU A 138 27.43 -25.42 -42.98
N GLU A 139 28.13 -24.28 -42.85
CA GLU A 139 28.04 -23.01 -43.66
C GLU A 139 26.77 -22.10 -43.76
N GLY A 140 26.97 -20.88 -44.29
CA GLY A 140 25.98 -19.77 -44.48
C GLY A 140 25.89 -19.34 -45.97
N PRO A 141 25.85 -18.03 -46.36
CA PRO A 141 25.86 -16.78 -45.58
C PRO A 141 24.92 -15.64 -46.09
N SER A 142 25.00 -14.46 -45.45
CA SER A 142 24.92 -13.08 -46.02
C SER A 142 23.90 -12.69 -47.13
N THR A 143 23.10 -11.63 -46.88
CA THR A 143 23.16 -10.34 -47.64
C THR A 143 22.22 -9.26 -47.05
N ALA A 144 22.32 -8.01 -47.55
CA ALA A 144 21.51 -6.87 -47.09
C ALA A 144 21.19 -5.84 -48.19
N LYS A 145 19.99 -5.22 -48.12
CA LYS A 145 19.46 -3.93 -48.67
C LYS A 145 17.92 -3.95 -48.41
N ARG A 146 17.16 -2.89 -48.08
CA ARG A 146 17.18 -1.40 -48.23
C ARG A 146 16.32 -0.93 -49.42
N HIS A 147 15.37 -0.02 -49.13
CA HIS A 147 14.37 0.63 -50.02
C HIS A 147 13.25 -0.31 -50.52
N GLU A 148 12.04 0.15 -50.88
CA GLU A 148 11.45 1.51 -50.83
C GLU A 148 9.93 1.48 -50.50
N ALA A 149 9.23 2.61 -50.63
CA ALA A 149 7.84 2.77 -50.18
C ALA A 149 6.78 2.67 -51.30
N THR A 150 5.59 2.19 -50.95
CA THR A 150 4.36 2.31 -51.76
C THR A 150 3.13 2.48 -50.88
N ARG A 151 2.20 3.36 -51.30
CA ARG A 151 0.82 3.40 -50.78
C ARG A 151 -0.05 2.41 -51.54
N PRO A 152 -1.17 1.95 -50.95
CA PRO A 152 -2.45 2.51 -51.38
C PRO A 152 -3.44 2.80 -50.23
N ARG A 153 -4.58 3.43 -50.55
CA ARG A 153 -5.86 3.26 -49.81
C ARG A 153 -6.50 1.95 -50.28
N PRO A 154 -7.24 1.22 -49.42
CA PRO A 154 -8.71 1.25 -49.55
C PRO A 154 -9.42 1.27 -48.17
N GLU A 155 -10.54 1.99 -48.01
CA GLU A 155 -11.96 1.55 -48.10
C GLU A 155 -12.53 1.07 -46.74
N GLU A 156 -13.84 0.87 -46.71
CA GLU A 156 -14.63 0.68 -45.50
C GLU A 156 -14.65 -0.80 -45.08
N ALA A 157 -14.34 -1.07 -43.81
CA ALA A 157 -14.31 -2.43 -43.27
C ALA A 157 -15.56 -2.72 -42.43
N GLU A 158 -16.28 -3.79 -42.80
CA GLU A 158 -17.30 -4.41 -41.97
C GLU A 158 -16.72 -4.87 -40.61
N PRO A 159 -17.56 -5.04 -39.56
CA PRO A 159 -17.08 -5.44 -38.24
C PRO A 159 -16.47 -6.84 -38.25
N ALA A 160 -15.14 -6.90 -38.35
CA ALA A 160 -14.37 -8.15 -38.40
C ALA A 160 -14.73 -9.10 -37.25
N GLU A 161 -14.93 -10.37 -37.60
CA GLU A 161 -15.16 -11.44 -36.62
C GLU A 161 -14.01 -11.49 -35.62
N ALA A 162 -14.34 -11.64 -34.33
CA ALA A 162 -13.34 -11.71 -33.29
C ALA A 162 -12.52 -13.01 -33.47
N PRO A 163 -11.17 -12.95 -33.56
CA PRO A 163 -10.36 -14.13 -33.76
C PRO A 163 -10.57 -15.12 -32.61
N SER A 164 -10.76 -16.40 -32.95
CA SER A 164 -10.91 -17.48 -31.99
C SER A 164 -9.63 -17.61 -31.16
N VAL A 165 -9.65 -17.04 -29.95
CA VAL A 165 -8.54 -17.16 -28.99
C VAL A 165 -8.53 -18.59 -28.47
N GLY A 166 -7.76 -19.45 -29.16
CA GLY A 166 -7.47 -20.81 -28.74
C GLY A 166 -6.95 -20.86 -27.30
N LEU A 167 -7.21 -21.97 -26.62
CA LEU A 167 -6.71 -22.17 -25.28
C LEU A 167 -5.28 -22.70 -25.33
N ASP A 168 -4.59 -22.59 -24.20
CA ASP A 168 -3.22 -23.07 -24.09
C ASP A 168 -3.22 -24.60 -24.07
N TRP A 169 -2.27 -25.25 -24.74
CA TRP A 169 -2.29 -26.70 -24.95
C TRP A 169 -2.22 -27.50 -23.64
N GLU A 170 -1.57 -26.98 -22.59
CA GLU A 170 -1.62 -27.55 -21.23
C GLU A 170 -2.98 -27.34 -20.54
N MET A 171 -3.67 -26.22 -20.84
CA MET A 171 -5.05 -26.03 -20.41
C MET A 171 -5.99 -26.99 -21.14
N GLU A 172 -5.80 -27.20 -22.45
CA GLU A 172 -6.58 -28.18 -23.24
C GLU A 172 -6.32 -29.62 -22.77
N ALA A 173 -5.07 -30.00 -22.50
CA ALA A 173 -4.73 -31.29 -21.89
C ALA A 173 -5.35 -31.48 -20.49
N THR A 174 -5.62 -30.39 -19.75
CA THR A 174 -6.31 -30.43 -18.46
C THR A 174 -7.82 -30.19 -18.54
N LEU A 175 -8.39 -29.80 -19.70
CA LEU A 175 -9.84 -29.63 -19.87
C LEU A 175 -10.62 -30.94 -19.60
N PRO A 176 -10.26 -32.12 -20.15
CA PRO A 176 -10.96 -33.38 -19.84
C PRO A 176 -10.89 -33.74 -18.36
N ALA A 177 -9.74 -33.50 -17.71
CA ALA A 177 -9.54 -33.77 -16.29
C ALA A 177 -10.37 -32.83 -15.39
N LEU A 178 -10.39 -31.53 -15.72
CA LEU A 178 -11.19 -30.50 -15.05
C LEU A 178 -12.69 -30.74 -15.27
N ALA A 179 -13.11 -31.06 -16.49
CA ALA A 179 -14.50 -31.42 -16.80
C ALA A 179 -14.91 -32.72 -16.07
N ALA A 180 -14.02 -33.72 -15.99
CA ALA A 180 -14.26 -34.93 -15.20
C ALA A 180 -14.24 -34.67 -13.68
N GLN A 181 -13.63 -33.61 -13.17
CA GLN A 181 -13.75 -33.18 -11.77
C GLN A 181 -15.04 -32.38 -11.53
N LEU A 182 -15.41 -31.48 -12.44
CA LEU A 182 -16.70 -30.76 -12.44
C LEU A 182 -17.90 -31.73 -12.43
N ARG A 183 -17.83 -32.77 -13.27
CA ARG A 183 -18.79 -33.89 -13.32
C ARG A 183 -18.78 -34.72 -12.03
N ARG A 184 -17.60 -35.17 -11.55
CA ARG A 184 -17.49 -36.00 -10.32
C ARG A 184 -17.86 -35.29 -9.02
N GLY A 185 -17.80 -33.96 -8.97
CA GLY A 185 -18.27 -33.18 -7.82
C GLY A 185 -19.74 -32.78 -7.91
N GLU A 186 -20.51 -33.33 -8.86
CA GLU A 186 -21.91 -32.96 -9.17
C GLU A 186 -22.08 -31.45 -9.43
N VAL A 187 -21.02 -30.74 -9.82
CA VAL A 187 -20.99 -29.28 -9.81
C VAL A 187 -21.74 -28.69 -10.99
N PHE A 188 -21.48 -29.23 -12.19
CA PHE A 188 -22.22 -28.98 -13.44
C PHE A 188 -21.94 -30.06 -14.49
N GLU A 189 -22.95 -30.29 -15.34
CA GLU A 189 -22.75 -30.79 -16.70
C GLU A 189 -22.32 -29.61 -17.60
N LEU A 190 -21.06 -29.59 -18.01
CA LEU A 190 -20.54 -28.68 -19.04
C LEU A 190 -19.67 -29.48 -20.02
N THR A 191 -19.75 -29.13 -21.29
CA THR A 191 -18.83 -29.62 -22.32
C THR A 191 -17.46 -28.95 -22.19
N GLU A 192 -16.43 -29.58 -22.77
CA GLU A 192 -15.06 -29.03 -22.75
C GLU A 192 -14.97 -27.70 -23.54
N GLN A 193 -15.75 -27.56 -24.61
CA GLN A 193 -15.94 -26.28 -25.32
C GLN A 193 -16.53 -25.20 -24.38
N GLU A 194 -17.61 -25.46 -23.66
CA GLU A 194 -18.20 -24.47 -22.76
C GLU A 194 -17.28 -24.09 -21.59
N VAL A 195 -16.54 -25.07 -21.03
CA VAL A 195 -15.51 -24.79 -20.03
C VAL A 195 -14.45 -23.86 -20.64
N GLY A 196 -14.00 -24.15 -21.86
CA GLY A 196 -13.06 -23.34 -22.62
C GLY A 196 -13.53 -21.91 -22.89
N GLU A 197 -14.72 -21.73 -23.46
CA GLU A 197 -15.33 -20.42 -23.72
C GLU A 197 -15.46 -19.57 -22.44
N ARG A 198 -15.80 -20.21 -21.32
CA ARG A 198 -15.94 -19.54 -20.01
C ARG A 198 -14.58 -19.15 -19.42
N LEU A 199 -13.53 -19.94 -19.63
CA LEU A 199 -12.14 -19.56 -19.31
C LEU A 199 -11.64 -18.42 -20.22
N GLY A 200 -12.08 -18.44 -21.49
CA GLY A 200 -11.97 -17.36 -22.47
C GLY A 200 -12.78 -16.11 -22.13
N GLY A 201 -13.69 -16.17 -21.14
CA GLY A 201 -14.40 -15.01 -20.56
C GLY A 201 -15.91 -14.95 -20.82
N LYS A 202 -16.50 -15.90 -21.55
CA LYS A 202 -17.95 -15.93 -21.85
C LYS A 202 -18.78 -15.81 -20.58
N GLY A 203 -19.72 -14.87 -20.56
CA GLY A 203 -20.53 -14.54 -19.37
C GLY A 203 -19.86 -13.60 -18.36
N MET A 204 -18.74 -12.95 -18.70
CA MET A 204 -18.12 -11.87 -17.92
C MET A 204 -18.43 -10.48 -18.51
N GLN A 205 -18.87 -9.55 -17.67
CA GLN A 205 -18.99 -8.13 -18.02
C GLN A 205 -18.33 -7.27 -16.95
N LYS A 206 -17.36 -6.43 -17.34
CA LYS A 206 -16.77 -5.45 -16.43
C LYS A 206 -17.73 -4.28 -16.22
N VAL A 207 -17.88 -3.86 -14.98
CA VAL A 207 -18.66 -2.69 -14.59
C VAL A 207 -17.69 -1.58 -14.15
N ASP A 208 -17.31 -0.73 -15.09
CA ASP A 208 -16.54 0.50 -14.87
C ASP A 208 -17.38 1.62 -14.22
N ARG A 209 -18.07 1.27 -13.12
CA ARG A 209 -18.84 2.17 -12.27
C ARG A 209 -18.37 2.00 -10.83
N ASN A 210 -18.15 3.13 -10.14
CA ASN A 210 -17.55 3.19 -8.82
C ASN A 210 -18.59 2.84 -7.75
N ILE A 211 -18.41 1.69 -7.08
CA ILE A 211 -19.38 1.14 -6.11
C ILE A 211 -19.60 2.03 -4.87
N ASP A 212 -18.69 2.96 -4.57
CA ASP A 212 -18.90 3.93 -3.48
C ASP A 212 -20.07 4.88 -3.77
N VAL A 213 -20.45 5.09 -5.04
CA VAL A 213 -21.56 5.97 -5.43
C VAL A 213 -22.90 5.47 -4.89
N CYS A 214 -23.13 4.16 -4.86
CA CYS A 214 -24.34 3.55 -4.29
C CYS A 214 -24.47 3.69 -2.76
N GLN A 215 -23.51 4.32 -2.08
CA GLN A 215 -23.62 4.69 -0.66
C GLN A 215 -24.37 6.03 -0.46
N ARG A 216 -24.84 6.66 -1.55
CA ARG A 216 -25.77 7.80 -1.51
C ARG A 216 -27.08 7.37 -0.85
N GLN A 217 -27.27 7.80 0.40
CA GLN A 217 -28.57 7.67 1.09
C GLN A 217 -29.67 8.39 0.32
N ASP A 218 -30.89 7.88 0.41
CA ASP A 218 -32.08 8.52 -0.16
C ASP A 218 -32.31 9.94 0.41
N ILE A 219 -32.98 10.81 -0.36
CA ILE A 219 -33.34 12.16 0.07
C ILE A 219 -34.33 12.13 1.25
N ASP A 220 -35.29 11.22 1.23
CA ASP A 220 -36.31 11.09 2.28
C ASP A 220 -35.68 10.53 3.56
N LEU A 221 -34.76 9.57 3.43
CA LEU A 221 -33.97 9.04 4.55
C LEU A 221 -33.03 10.10 5.15
N LYS A 222 -32.47 11.00 4.34
CA LYS A 222 -31.69 12.15 4.82
C LYS A 222 -32.57 13.14 5.57
N GLN A 223 -33.73 13.50 5.01
CA GLN A 223 -34.66 14.42 5.64
C GLN A 223 -35.16 13.87 6.98
N PHE A 224 -35.58 12.59 7.01
CA PHE A 224 -35.95 11.89 8.24
C PHE A 224 -34.79 11.84 9.25
N ALA A 225 -33.56 11.57 8.81
CA ALA A 225 -32.39 11.56 9.70
C ALA A 225 -32.06 12.95 10.27
N VAL A 226 -32.27 14.03 9.52
CA VAL A 226 -32.15 15.41 10.04
C VAL A 226 -33.25 15.68 11.06
N GLU A 227 -34.51 15.36 10.77
CA GLU A 227 -35.62 15.58 11.69
C GLU A 227 -35.47 14.75 12.98
N ALA A 228 -35.07 13.48 12.88
CA ALA A 228 -34.77 12.63 14.03
C ALA A 228 -33.59 13.15 14.87
N ALA A 229 -32.54 13.69 14.24
CA ALA A 229 -31.44 14.32 14.95
C ALA A 229 -31.86 15.62 15.66
N MET A 230 -32.75 16.40 15.05
CA MET A 230 -33.32 17.61 15.67
C MET A 230 -34.26 17.28 16.83
N LEU A 231 -35.02 16.18 16.76
CA LEU A 231 -35.82 15.67 17.87
C LEU A 231 -34.93 15.18 19.02
N GLN A 232 -33.91 14.36 18.75
CA GLN A 232 -32.96 13.91 19.78
C GLN A 232 -32.21 15.08 20.44
N TRP A 233 -31.85 16.12 19.67
CA TRP A 233 -31.26 17.33 20.22
C TRP A 233 -32.28 18.13 21.06
N SER A 234 -33.54 18.24 20.64
CA SER A 234 -34.62 18.82 21.45
C SER A 234 -34.75 18.12 22.80
N ASP A 235 -34.74 16.79 22.82
CA ASP A 235 -34.87 16.00 24.04
C ASP A 235 -33.63 16.12 24.94
N TRP A 236 -32.43 16.18 24.36
CA TRP A 236 -31.21 16.48 25.11
C TRP A 236 -31.22 17.90 25.71
N CYS A 237 -31.72 18.90 24.98
CA CYS A 237 -31.92 20.27 25.48
C CYS A 237 -32.94 20.32 26.62
N ARG A 238 -34.07 19.61 26.48
CA ARG A 238 -35.08 19.45 27.54
C ARG A 238 -34.48 18.80 28.80
N ALA A 239 -33.68 17.75 28.64
CA ALA A 239 -33.05 17.04 29.76
C ALA A 239 -31.93 17.84 30.45
N SER A 240 -31.18 18.65 29.69
CA SER A 240 -30.00 19.37 30.19
C SER A 240 -30.28 20.75 30.81
N LYS A 241 -31.54 21.23 30.79
CA LYS A 241 -31.98 22.54 31.35
C LYS A 241 -31.37 23.81 30.73
N TYR A 242 -30.33 23.72 29.91
CA TYR A 242 -29.57 24.89 29.41
C TYR A 242 -30.09 25.51 28.10
N LEU A 243 -31.11 24.94 27.44
CA LEU A 243 -31.66 25.47 26.19
C LEU A 243 -33.19 25.42 26.17
N VAL A 244 -33.82 26.56 25.80
CA VAL A 244 -35.28 26.74 25.85
C VAL A 244 -35.97 26.11 24.62
N PRO A 245 -36.92 25.16 24.79
CA PRO A 245 -37.56 24.48 23.65
C PRO A 245 -38.32 25.38 22.66
N LYS A 246 -38.66 26.62 23.06
CA LYS A 246 -39.33 27.62 22.22
C LYS A 246 -38.58 27.95 20.92
N HIS A 247 -37.28 27.65 20.84
CA HIS A 247 -36.49 27.87 19.62
C HIS A 247 -36.53 26.70 18.62
N LEU A 248 -37.06 25.53 18.96
CA LEU A 248 -37.05 24.37 18.05
C LEU A 248 -37.78 24.60 16.71
N PRO A 249 -38.99 25.21 16.66
CA PRO A 249 -39.66 25.47 15.39
C PRO A 249 -38.86 26.45 14.52
N ARG A 250 -38.25 27.46 15.16
CA ARG A 250 -37.37 28.41 14.49
C ARG A 250 -36.10 27.72 13.97
N MET A 251 -35.44 26.88 14.75
CA MET A 251 -34.29 26.10 14.28
C MET A 251 -34.66 25.16 13.13
N LYS A 252 -35.86 24.55 13.14
CA LYS A 252 -36.33 23.72 12.01
C LYS A 252 -36.48 24.58 10.74
N ALA A 253 -37.10 25.75 10.86
CA ALA A 253 -37.17 26.71 9.76
C ALA A 253 -35.78 27.20 9.31
N ASP A 254 -34.89 27.57 10.23
CA ASP A 254 -33.52 28.03 9.95
C ASP A 254 -32.68 26.95 9.23
N VAL A 255 -32.86 25.66 9.55
CA VAL A 255 -32.21 24.52 8.87
C VAL A 255 -32.86 24.26 7.50
N GLN A 256 -34.19 24.27 7.40
CA GLN A 256 -34.92 24.04 6.15
C GLN A 256 -34.74 25.18 5.14
N THR A 257 -34.57 26.43 5.60
CA THR A 257 -34.29 27.60 4.76
C THR A 257 -32.80 27.85 4.54
N ASN A 258 -31.91 27.08 5.18
CA ASN A 258 -30.47 27.30 5.07
C ASN A 258 -30.01 27.15 3.60
N PRO A 259 -29.37 28.17 2.99
CA PRO A 259 -28.99 28.11 1.57
C PRO A 259 -28.06 26.94 1.22
N CYS A 260 -27.21 26.48 2.16
CA CYS A 260 -26.33 25.33 1.91
C CYS A 260 -27.08 24.00 1.96
N VAL A 261 -28.15 23.89 2.76
CA VAL A 261 -29.03 22.72 2.83
C VAL A 261 -29.93 22.67 1.60
N GLN A 262 -30.53 23.81 1.23
CA GLN A 262 -31.33 23.93 0.00
C GLN A 262 -30.50 23.66 -1.26
N ALA A 263 -29.31 24.25 -1.40
CA ALA A 263 -28.43 23.96 -2.54
C ALA A 263 -27.98 22.48 -2.58
N ALA A 264 -27.86 21.81 -1.43
CA ALA A 264 -27.58 20.38 -1.38
C ALA A 264 -28.79 19.56 -1.86
N PHE A 265 -30.01 19.87 -1.43
CA PHE A 265 -31.24 19.19 -1.89
C PHE A 265 -31.55 19.49 -3.38
N GLN A 266 -31.27 20.69 -3.87
CA GLN A 266 -31.42 21.05 -5.28
C GLN A 266 -30.42 20.29 -6.17
N LEU A 267 -29.16 20.19 -5.76
CA LEU A 267 -28.16 19.36 -6.44
C LEU A 267 -28.49 17.87 -6.35
N GLU A 268 -29.04 17.42 -5.22
CA GLU A 268 -29.54 16.05 -5.03
C GLU A 268 -30.65 15.73 -6.04
N ALA A 269 -31.66 16.60 -6.16
CA ALA A 269 -32.77 16.43 -7.08
C ALA A 269 -32.33 16.50 -8.56
N SER A 270 -31.54 17.51 -8.95
CA SER A 270 -31.12 17.68 -10.36
C SER A 270 -30.19 16.57 -10.85
N THR A 271 -29.45 15.92 -9.95
CA THR A 271 -28.54 14.81 -10.28
C THR A 271 -29.15 13.44 -9.96
N ARG A 272 -30.48 13.37 -9.76
CA ARG A 272 -31.19 12.11 -9.47
C ARG A 272 -31.14 11.14 -10.64
N GLN A 273 -31.51 11.60 -11.85
CA GLN A 273 -31.49 10.78 -13.06
C GLN A 273 -30.08 10.24 -13.37
N GLU A 274 -29.07 11.12 -13.37
CA GLU A 274 -27.67 10.71 -13.56
C GLU A 274 -27.20 9.67 -12.54
N TYR A 275 -27.66 9.77 -11.29
CA TYR A 275 -27.34 8.81 -10.24
C TYR A 275 -28.04 7.47 -10.45
N GLU A 276 -29.32 7.48 -10.77
CA GLU A 276 -30.10 6.27 -11.06
C GLU A 276 -29.52 5.55 -12.29
N ASP A 277 -29.12 6.27 -13.34
CA ASP A 277 -28.47 5.70 -14.53
C ASP A 277 -27.05 5.20 -14.28
N TYR A 278 -26.26 5.90 -13.46
CA TYR A 278 -24.94 5.42 -13.05
C TYR A 278 -25.03 4.17 -12.16
N CYS A 279 -26.07 4.08 -11.33
CA CYS A 279 -26.26 3.00 -10.37
C CYS A 279 -27.13 1.85 -10.88
N ARG A 280 -27.86 1.98 -11.99
CA ARG A 280 -28.64 0.91 -12.62
C ARG A 280 -27.85 -0.41 -12.74
N PRO A 281 -26.67 -0.47 -13.39
CA PRO A 281 -25.87 -1.69 -13.48
C PRO A 281 -25.26 -2.15 -12.13
N LEU A 282 -25.26 -1.28 -11.11
CA LEU A 282 -24.83 -1.56 -9.74
C LEU A 282 -25.96 -2.08 -8.84
N GLN A 283 -27.22 -1.78 -9.16
CA GLN A 283 -28.39 -2.05 -8.31
C GLN A 283 -29.27 -3.18 -8.85
N GLU A 284 -29.23 -3.46 -10.16
CA GLU A 284 -29.92 -4.60 -10.79
C GLU A 284 -29.78 -5.90 -9.96
N LYS A 285 -30.92 -6.55 -9.70
CA LYS A 285 -31.03 -7.90 -9.12
C LYS A 285 -30.58 -8.95 -10.15
N SER A 286 -29.31 -8.89 -10.51
CA SER A 286 -28.70 -9.80 -11.48
C SER A 286 -28.55 -11.20 -10.90
N THR A 287 -28.79 -12.20 -11.74
CA THR A 287 -28.41 -13.61 -11.51
C THR A 287 -26.89 -13.83 -11.45
N HIS A 288 -26.10 -12.82 -11.83
CA HIS A 288 -24.65 -12.90 -11.93
C HIS A 288 -23.96 -12.67 -10.58
N VAL A 289 -22.87 -13.39 -10.36
CA VAL A 289 -21.94 -13.20 -9.24
C VAL A 289 -21.26 -11.84 -9.38
N ARG A 290 -21.12 -11.12 -8.25
CA ARG A 290 -20.45 -9.82 -8.19
C ARG A 290 -19.01 -9.97 -7.70
N VAL A 291 -18.04 -9.80 -8.60
CA VAL A 291 -16.61 -10.06 -8.32
C VAL A 291 -15.79 -8.77 -8.40
N LEU A 292 -15.06 -8.42 -7.33
CA LEU A 292 -14.20 -7.23 -7.33
C LEU A 292 -13.04 -7.37 -8.33
N ASP A 293 -12.61 -6.26 -8.93
CA ASP A 293 -11.32 -6.22 -9.62
C ASP A 293 -10.15 -6.31 -8.62
N ASP A 294 -9.06 -6.95 -9.04
CA ASP A 294 -7.85 -7.17 -8.25
C ASP A 294 -7.17 -5.87 -7.80
N LYS A 295 -7.09 -4.88 -8.70
CA LYS A 295 -6.34 -3.63 -8.50
C LYS A 295 -7.27 -2.45 -8.20
N ASP A 296 -8.40 -2.30 -8.91
CA ASP A 296 -9.41 -1.29 -8.57
C ASP A 296 -10.62 -1.90 -7.84
N LYS A 297 -10.51 -1.97 -6.52
CA LYS A 297 -11.55 -2.53 -5.63
C LYS A 297 -12.82 -1.69 -5.53
N LYS A 298 -12.93 -0.58 -6.27
CA LYS A 298 -14.17 0.19 -6.46
C LYS A 298 -14.93 -0.22 -7.72
N LYS A 299 -14.26 -0.92 -8.64
CA LYS A 299 -14.83 -1.53 -9.84
C LYS A 299 -15.01 -3.03 -9.63
N TRP A 300 -15.84 -3.64 -10.45
CA TRP A 300 -16.20 -5.04 -10.31
C TRP A 300 -16.68 -5.64 -11.63
N TRP A 301 -16.97 -6.93 -11.60
CA TRP A 301 -17.32 -7.78 -12.71
C TRP A 301 -18.62 -8.50 -12.41
N ARG A 302 -19.60 -8.37 -13.30
CA ARG A 302 -20.75 -9.28 -13.38
C ARG A 302 -20.23 -10.55 -14.05
N ILE A 303 -20.38 -11.70 -13.40
CA ILE A 303 -19.95 -13.00 -13.95
C ILE A 303 -21.08 -14.02 -13.76
N GLU A 304 -21.47 -14.72 -14.82
CA GLU A 304 -22.40 -15.85 -14.72
C GLU A 304 -21.94 -16.87 -13.65
N PRO A 305 -22.84 -17.45 -12.83
CA PRO A 305 -22.43 -18.37 -11.76
C PRO A 305 -21.58 -19.55 -12.24
N GLN A 306 -21.93 -20.13 -13.39
CA GLN A 306 -21.15 -21.18 -14.06
C GLN A 306 -19.74 -20.70 -14.40
N THR A 307 -19.60 -19.60 -15.15
CA THR A 307 -18.30 -19.00 -15.49
C THR A 307 -17.47 -18.67 -14.25
N TYR A 308 -18.08 -18.12 -13.20
CA TYR A 308 -17.41 -17.83 -11.94
C TYR A 308 -16.84 -19.10 -11.28
N GLN A 309 -17.61 -20.20 -11.26
CA GLN A 309 -17.17 -21.48 -10.73
C GLN A 309 -16.09 -22.13 -11.60
N VAL A 310 -16.21 -22.08 -12.92
CA VAL A 310 -15.21 -22.60 -13.87
C VAL A 310 -13.87 -21.88 -13.66
N LEU A 311 -13.86 -20.54 -13.62
CA LEU A 311 -12.65 -19.75 -13.33
C LEU A 311 -12.05 -20.10 -11.96
N LEU A 312 -12.90 -20.18 -10.93
CA LEU A 312 -12.49 -20.47 -9.55
C LEU A 312 -11.91 -21.88 -9.39
N LEU A 313 -12.47 -22.88 -10.08
CA LEU A 313 -11.98 -24.26 -10.09
C LEU A 313 -10.71 -24.40 -10.93
N ALA A 314 -10.70 -23.94 -12.17
CA ALA A 314 -9.54 -24.06 -13.06
C ALA A 314 -8.29 -23.41 -12.46
N TYR A 315 -8.39 -22.16 -11.99
CA TYR A 315 -7.23 -21.49 -11.38
C TYR A 315 -6.79 -22.07 -10.04
N ALA A 316 -7.59 -22.96 -9.42
CA ALA A 316 -7.18 -23.76 -8.27
C ALA A 316 -6.54 -25.09 -8.71
N VAL A 317 -7.20 -25.88 -9.55
CA VAL A 317 -6.75 -27.21 -10.00
C VAL A 317 -5.49 -27.13 -10.86
N CYS A 318 -5.39 -26.16 -11.78
CA CYS A 318 -4.21 -25.92 -12.60
C CYS A 318 -3.07 -25.19 -11.85
N CYS A 319 -3.09 -25.17 -10.51
CA CYS A 319 -2.07 -24.48 -9.71
C CYS A 319 -1.35 -25.48 -8.80
N GLY A 320 -0.08 -25.77 -9.12
CA GLY A 320 0.73 -26.80 -8.44
C GLY A 320 1.01 -26.62 -6.94
N THR A 321 0.42 -25.60 -6.28
CA THR A 321 0.46 -25.39 -4.83
C THR A 321 -0.91 -25.54 -4.15
N TRP A 322 -1.92 -25.99 -4.90
CA TRP A 322 -3.30 -26.21 -4.46
C TRP A 322 -3.76 -27.63 -4.85
N HIS A 323 -4.05 -28.47 -3.86
CA HIS A 323 -4.40 -29.88 -4.05
C HIS A 323 -5.83 -30.15 -3.63
N LEU A 324 -6.66 -30.68 -4.53
CA LEU A 324 -8.00 -31.16 -4.19
C LEU A 324 -7.89 -32.30 -3.17
N CYS A 325 -8.69 -32.25 -2.11
CA CYS A 325 -8.68 -33.22 -1.02
C CYS A 325 -10.05 -33.86 -0.83
N ASN A 326 -10.07 -35.18 -0.68
CA ASN A 326 -11.28 -35.98 -0.40
C ASN A 326 -11.82 -35.80 1.04
N MET A 327 -11.30 -34.83 1.79
CA MET A 327 -11.67 -34.56 3.19
C MET A 327 -12.98 -33.74 3.25
N PRO A 328 -14.05 -34.25 3.88
CA PRO A 328 -15.27 -33.50 4.12
C PRO A 328 -15.02 -32.16 4.84
N GLN A 329 -15.83 -31.14 4.52
CA GLN A 329 -15.68 -29.81 5.10
C GLN A 329 -15.68 -29.81 6.64
N ASP A 330 -16.47 -30.68 7.28
CA ASP A 330 -16.61 -30.71 8.74
C ASP A 330 -15.47 -31.47 9.44
N GLU A 331 -14.85 -32.44 8.76
CA GLU A 331 -13.57 -33.02 9.20
C GLU A 331 -12.44 -31.99 9.09
N ALA A 332 -12.35 -31.29 7.94
CA ALA A 332 -11.40 -30.19 7.76
C ALA A 332 -11.61 -29.09 8.82
N ASN A 333 -12.85 -28.82 9.21
CA ASN A 333 -13.20 -27.87 10.26
C ASN A 333 -12.74 -28.34 11.65
N SER A 334 -12.92 -29.62 11.93
CA SER A 334 -12.49 -30.25 13.18
C SER A 334 -10.97 -30.28 13.29
N LEU A 335 -10.25 -30.64 12.22
CA LEU A 335 -8.79 -30.63 12.16
C LEU A 335 -8.20 -29.23 12.37
N VAL A 336 -8.72 -28.21 11.66
CA VAL A 336 -8.28 -26.82 11.86
C VAL A 336 -8.60 -26.33 13.28
N SER A 337 -9.74 -26.72 13.85
CA SER A 337 -10.10 -26.39 15.23
C SER A 337 -9.14 -27.00 16.26
N LEU A 338 -8.88 -28.32 16.17
CA LEU A 338 -7.96 -29.05 17.05
C LEU A 338 -6.54 -28.47 16.99
N MET A 339 -6.04 -28.22 15.79
CA MET A 339 -4.72 -27.61 15.55
C MET A 339 -4.64 -26.18 16.12
N LEU A 340 -5.70 -25.37 15.98
CA LEU A 340 -5.76 -24.05 16.61
C LEU A 340 -5.76 -24.15 18.14
N VAL A 341 -6.50 -25.09 18.73
CA VAL A 341 -6.51 -25.32 20.19
C VAL A 341 -5.14 -25.77 20.69
N ALA A 342 -4.43 -26.62 19.94
CA ALA A 342 -3.09 -27.12 20.29
C ALA A 342 -1.99 -26.05 20.17
N CYS A 343 -1.98 -25.25 19.10
CA CYS A 343 -0.93 -24.25 18.89
C CYS A 343 -1.15 -22.94 19.68
N VAL A 344 -2.40 -22.55 19.95
CA VAL A 344 -2.70 -21.30 20.66
C VAL A 344 -2.60 -21.51 22.18
N PRO A 345 -1.89 -20.65 22.93
CA PRO A 345 -1.85 -20.73 24.38
C PRO A 345 -3.24 -20.61 25.03
N VAL A 346 -3.54 -21.44 26.02
CA VAL A 346 -4.84 -21.51 26.72
C VAL A 346 -5.34 -20.14 27.20
N ARG A 347 -4.44 -19.28 27.70
CA ARG A 347 -4.76 -17.90 28.12
C ARG A 347 -5.46 -17.08 27.03
N LEU A 348 -5.17 -17.37 25.76
CA LEU A 348 -5.74 -16.67 24.60
C LEU A 348 -6.96 -17.38 23.98
N HIS A 349 -7.31 -18.61 24.37
CA HIS A 349 -8.49 -19.32 23.81
C HIS A 349 -9.79 -18.53 23.95
N ARG A 350 -10.04 -17.95 25.14
CA ARG A 350 -11.21 -17.08 25.39
C ARG A 350 -11.09 -15.70 24.74
N PHE A 351 -9.86 -15.20 24.56
CA PHE A 351 -9.61 -13.94 23.86
C PHE A 351 -9.87 -14.08 22.35
N LEU A 352 -9.38 -15.13 21.71
CA LEU A 352 -9.46 -15.37 20.26
C LEU A 352 -10.74 -16.10 19.81
N GLY A 353 -11.53 -16.63 20.75
CA GLY A 353 -12.84 -17.21 20.47
C GLY A 353 -12.83 -18.70 20.11
N LEU A 354 -11.78 -19.45 20.44
CA LEU A 354 -11.67 -20.88 20.13
C LEU A 354 -12.72 -21.76 20.83
N HIS A 355 -13.28 -21.26 21.93
CA HIS A 355 -14.37 -21.88 22.69
C HIS A 355 -15.77 -21.71 22.05
N LEU A 356 -15.86 -21.12 20.85
CA LEU A 356 -17.13 -20.86 20.17
C LEU A 356 -17.29 -21.82 18.98
N PRO A 357 -18.47 -22.46 18.80
CA PRO A 357 -18.75 -23.26 17.62
C PRO A 357 -18.72 -22.37 16.38
N ALA A 358 -17.89 -22.72 15.40
CA ALA A 358 -17.67 -21.89 14.22
C ALA A 358 -17.08 -22.67 13.04
N THR A 359 -17.20 -22.10 11.84
CA THR A 359 -16.42 -22.54 10.68
C THR A 359 -15.02 -21.91 10.73
N TRP A 360 -14.05 -22.71 11.17
CA TRP A 360 -12.62 -22.42 11.20
C TRP A 360 -11.94 -22.68 9.85
N VAL A 361 -12.48 -23.54 8.98
CA VAL A 361 -11.98 -23.58 7.59
C VAL A 361 -12.36 -22.27 6.87
N PRO A 362 -11.39 -21.52 6.32
CA PRO A 362 -11.69 -20.35 5.50
C PRO A 362 -12.17 -20.77 4.11
N TYR A 363 -12.94 -19.92 3.43
CA TYR A 363 -13.48 -20.24 2.09
C TYR A 363 -12.70 -19.53 0.96
N ALA A 364 -12.56 -20.18 -0.20
CA ALA A 364 -11.89 -19.64 -1.37
C ALA A 364 -12.84 -18.81 -2.27
N TYR A 365 -12.31 -17.75 -2.89
CA TYR A 365 -12.96 -16.94 -3.91
C TYR A 365 -11.92 -16.31 -4.85
N VAL A 366 -12.29 -15.92 -6.07
CA VAL A 366 -11.39 -15.17 -6.99
C VAL A 366 -11.72 -13.68 -7.08
N THR A 367 -10.71 -12.87 -7.43
CA THR A 367 -10.86 -11.56 -8.09
C THR A 367 -10.34 -11.63 -9.52
N VAL A 368 -10.80 -10.74 -10.40
CA VAL A 368 -10.39 -10.68 -11.81
C VAL A 368 -9.35 -9.57 -12.00
N LYS A 369 -8.32 -9.78 -12.83
CA LYS A 369 -7.38 -8.73 -13.24
C LYS A 369 -7.85 -8.05 -14.54
N SER A 370 -8.22 -6.76 -14.51
CA SER A 370 -8.55 -5.99 -15.73
C SER A 370 -7.46 -5.92 -16.81
N LYS A 371 -6.20 -6.28 -16.50
CA LYS A 371 -5.14 -6.42 -17.52
C LYS A 371 -5.20 -7.76 -18.29
N CYS A 372 -6.11 -8.65 -17.92
CA CYS A 372 -6.22 -10.01 -18.48
C CYS A 372 -7.55 -10.29 -19.16
N TYR A 373 -8.61 -9.57 -18.79
CA TYR A 373 -9.95 -9.68 -19.37
C TYR A 373 -10.44 -8.29 -19.75
N GLY A 374 -11.27 -8.20 -20.80
CA GLY A 374 -11.97 -6.97 -21.15
C GLY A 374 -13.00 -7.19 -22.25
N ASN A 375 -14.17 -6.56 -22.12
CA ASN A 375 -15.34 -6.72 -23.00
C ASN A 375 -15.87 -8.16 -23.08
N GLY A 376 -15.66 -8.98 -22.05
CA GLY A 376 -16.09 -10.39 -22.02
C GLY A 376 -15.10 -11.40 -22.58
N PHE A 377 -13.89 -10.97 -22.96
CA PHE A 377 -12.86 -11.86 -23.53
C PHE A 377 -11.53 -11.79 -22.77
N ARG A 378 -10.83 -12.92 -22.68
CA ARG A 378 -9.46 -13.06 -22.20
C ARG A 378 -8.52 -12.44 -23.23
N ARG A 379 -7.75 -11.44 -22.80
CA ARG A 379 -6.72 -10.75 -23.58
C ARG A 379 -5.30 -11.17 -23.15
N CYS A 380 -5.18 -12.16 -22.27
CA CYS A 380 -3.93 -12.55 -21.66
C CYS A 380 -3.30 -13.76 -22.37
N LEU A 381 -2.37 -13.45 -23.25
CA LEU A 381 -1.48 -14.38 -23.97
C LEU A 381 -0.23 -14.74 -23.12
N LYS A 382 -0.37 -14.84 -21.80
CA LYS A 382 0.71 -15.34 -20.93
C LYS A 382 0.33 -16.71 -20.39
N ASP A 383 1.12 -17.69 -20.78
CA ASP A 383 1.08 -19.09 -20.41
C ASP A 383 1.04 -19.21 -18.87
N MET A 384 0.16 -20.09 -18.37
CA MET A 384 -0.09 -20.33 -16.94
C MET A 384 -0.32 -19.09 -16.04
N HIS A 385 -0.55 -17.89 -16.60
CA HIS A 385 -0.73 -16.69 -15.81
C HIS A 385 -2.07 -16.69 -15.06
N SER A 386 -2.01 -16.51 -13.74
CA SER A 386 -3.14 -16.26 -12.84
C SER A 386 -3.94 -15.02 -13.29
N CYS A 387 -4.83 -15.15 -14.27
CA CYS A 387 -5.66 -14.04 -14.77
C CYS A 387 -6.75 -13.66 -13.75
N CYS A 388 -7.23 -14.64 -13.00
CA CYS A 388 -7.87 -14.46 -11.71
C CYS A 388 -6.87 -14.67 -10.57
N ARG A 389 -6.96 -13.87 -9.50
CA ARG A 389 -6.20 -14.10 -8.26
C ARG A 389 -7.09 -14.83 -7.26
N LYS A 390 -6.62 -15.95 -6.75
CA LYS A 390 -7.25 -16.71 -5.66
C LYS A 390 -7.10 -15.94 -4.34
N PHE A 391 -8.16 -15.91 -3.53
CA PHE A 391 -8.20 -15.32 -2.20
C PHE A 391 -8.94 -16.24 -1.24
N VAL A 392 -8.41 -16.39 -0.03
CA VAL A 392 -8.97 -17.24 1.03
C VAL A 392 -9.49 -16.35 2.16
N ARG A 393 -10.78 -16.48 2.49
CA ARG A 393 -11.51 -15.51 3.34
C ARG A 393 -11.96 -16.11 4.67
N TYR A 394 -11.30 -15.62 5.69
CA TYR A 394 -11.56 -15.87 7.11
C TYR A 394 -12.73 -14.98 7.60
N CYS A 395 -13.92 -15.05 6.98
CA CYS A 395 -15.07 -14.21 7.37
C CYS A 395 -15.91 -14.78 8.52
N LYS A 396 -16.11 -16.12 8.53
CA LYS A 396 -16.88 -16.84 9.56
C LYS A 396 -16.14 -16.97 10.90
N TRP A 397 -14.85 -16.60 10.92
CA TRP A 397 -13.97 -16.70 12.07
C TRP A 397 -14.39 -15.83 13.27
N PRO A 398 -14.61 -16.43 14.45
CA PRO A 398 -14.78 -15.71 15.71
C PRO A 398 -13.67 -14.69 15.95
N MET A 399 -14.07 -13.54 16.49
CA MET A 399 -13.15 -12.51 17.00
C MET A 399 -12.02 -12.10 16.03
N ARG A 400 -12.21 -12.17 14.71
CA ARG A 400 -11.20 -11.85 13.66
C ARG A 400 -10.42 -10.55 13.89
N HIS A 401 -11.02 -9.55 14.53
CA HIS A 401 -10.37 -8.28 14.88
C HIS A 401 -9.25 -8.42 15.94
N ARG A 402 -9.28 -9.49 16.76
CA ARG A 402 -8.31 -9.85 17.80
C ARG A 402 -7.17 -10.73 17.27
N TRP A 403 -7.46 -11.65 16.35
CA TRP A 403 -6.42 -12.32 15.54
C TRP A 403 -5.54 -11.29 14.80
N ARG A 404 -6.17 -10.24 14.25
CA ARG A 404 -5.46 -9.08 13.70
C ARG A 404 -4.65 -8.26 14.72
N LEU A 405 -4.84 -8.40 16.04
CA LEU A 405 -3.96 -7.79 17.03
C LEU A 405 -2.67 -8.60 17.22
N VAL A 406 -2.75 -9.94 17.19
CA VAL A 406 -1.56 -10.82 17.21
C VAL A 406 -0.65 -10.53 16.01
N GLY A 407 -1.21 -10.53 14.80
CA GLY A 407 -0.45 -10.18 13.59
C GLY A 407 0.16 -8.77 13.61
N ARG A 408 -0.40 -7.85 14.40
CA ARG A 408 0.17 -6.50 14.64
C ARG A 408 1.18 -6.44 15.78
N GLY A 409 1.17 -7.39 16.71
CA GLY A 409 2.26 -7.58 17.67
C GLY A 409 3.54 -8.00 16.95
N LEU A 410 3.43 -9.00 16.06
CA LEU A 410 4.54 -9.41 15.18
C LEU A 410 5.01 -8.27 14.27
N ASP A 411 4.10 -7.48 13.70
CA ASP A 411 4.43 -6.30 12.89
C ASP A 411 5.14 -5.20 13.69
N VAL A 412 4.87 -5.08 15.01
CA VAL A 412 5.63 -4.17 15.90
C VAL A 412 7.02 -4.75 16.21
N VAL A 413 7.11 -6.04 16.57
CA VAL A 413 8.38 -6.73 16.85
C VAL A 413 9.32 -6.62 15.64
N LEU A 414 8.86 -6.97 14.43
CA LEU A 414 9.62 -6.90 13.19
C LEU A 414 10.21 -5.50 12.95
N ARG A 415 9.44 -4.44 13.22
CA ARG A 415 9.90 -3.03 13.08
C ARG A 415 10.87 -2.59 14.17
N CYS A 416 10.75 -3.14 15.39
CA CYS A 416 11.65 -2.82 16.50
C CYS A 416 13.00 -3.54 16.36
N TRP A 417 13.01 -4.77 15.83
CA TRP A 417 14.23 -5.46 15.42
C TRP A 417 14.98 -4.69 14.33
N GLY A 418 14.26 -4.18 13.33
CA GLY A 418 14.81 -3.31 12.28
C GLY A 418 15.62 -4.02 11.20
N GLY A 419 15.74 -5.35 11.25
CA GLY A 419 16.41 -6.15 10.23
C GLY A 419 15.62 -6.26 8.92
N GLY A 420 16.37 -6.43 7.82
CA GLY A 420 15.83 -6.53 6.46
C GLY A 420 15.61 -5.20 5.76
N PHE A 421 14.94 -5.22 4.62
CA PHE A 421 14.75 -4.07 3.72
C PHE A 421 13.31 -3.55 3.66
N GLU A 422 12.41 -4.03 4.53
CA GLU A 422 10.98 -3.73 4.44
C GLU A 422 10.62 -2.29 4.86
N VAL A 423 10.13 -1.49 3.90
CA VAL A 423 9.59 -0.15 4.20
C VAL A 423 8.17 -0.24 4.73
N ALA A 424 7.99 0.20 5.98
CA ALA A 424 6.78 0.03 6.77
C ALA A 424 5.49 0.69 6.21
N SER A 425 5.58 1.55 5.18
CA SER A 425 4.45 2.10 4.39
C SER A 425 4.94 2.94 3.20
N LEU A 426 4.08 3.15 2.19
CA LEU A 426 4.32 4.09 1.08
C LEU A 426 4.76 5.50 1.55
N LYS A 427 4.26 5.96 2.72
CA LYS A 427 4.62 7.27 3.31
C LYS A 427 6.14 7.37 3.58
N VAL A 428 6.77 6.27 3.99
CA VAL A 428 8.20 6.22 4.35
C VAL A 428 9.08 5.64 3.24
N ALA A 429 8.51 5.03 2.21
CA ALA A 429 9.24 4.37 1.11
C ALA A 429 10.29 5.27 0.41
N ALA A 430 10.08 6.58 0.38
CA ALA A 430 11.01 7.56 -0.22
C ALA A 430 11.82 8.37 0.80
N VAL A 431 11.62 8.15 2.11
CA VAL A 431 12.35 8.91 3.16
C VAL A 431 13.77 8.38 3.21
N GLY A 432 14.75 9.27 3.16
CA GLY A 432 16.18 8.92 3.04
C GLY A 432 16.62 8.51 1.64
N LEU A 433 15.73 8.12 0.72
CA LEU A 433 16.10 7.44 -0.54
C LEU A 433 17.12 8.21 -1.40
N ARG A 434 17.07 9.55 -1.45
CA ARG A 434 18.06 10.35 -2.18
C ARG A 434 19.41 10.34 -1.46
N GLU A 435 19.41 10.59 -0.15
CA GLU A 435 20.58 10.53 0.72
C GLU A 435 21.24 9.14 0.70
N ASP A 436 20.45 8.06 0.70
CA ASP A 436 20.91 6.68 0.54
C ASP A 436 21.67 6.49 -0.80
N ILE A 437 21.10 6.97 -1.91
CA ILE A 437 21.69 6.89 -3.26
C ILE A 437 22.94 7.76 -3.38
N ASP A 438 22.99 8.88 -2.67
CA ASP A 438 24.13 9.80 -2.68
C ASP A 438 25.32 9.27 -1.87
N ASN A 439 25.04 8.60 -0.74
CA ASN A 439 26.00 7.95 0.14
C ASN A 439 26.56 6.60 -0.39
N LEU A 440 26.05 6.07 -1.51
CA LEU A 440 26.61 4.87 -2.13
C LEU A 440 28.10 5.03 -2.47
N TRP A 441 28.93 4.09 -2.05
CA TRP A 441 30.30 3.98 -2.53
C TRP A 441 30.32 3.48 -3.99
N GLY A 442 31.25 4.01 -4.77
CA GLY A 442 31.56 3.51 -6.11
C GLY A 442 32.97 3.95 -6.50
N PRO A 443 33.72 3.13 -7.28
CA PRO A 443 35.05 3.49 -7.75
C PRO A 443 35.10 4.85 -8.48
N PRO A 444 36.21 5.62 -8.41
CA PRO A 444 36.35 6.88 -9.15
C PRO A 444 36.11 6.74 -10.66
N ALA A 445 36.40 5.58 -11.23
CA ALA A 445 36.15 5.22 -12.63
C ALA A 445 35.07 4.11 -12.78
N ALA A 446 33.97 4.18 -12.01
CA ALA A 446 32.91 3.14 -11.91
C ALA A 446 32.04 2.90 -13.18
N PHE A 447 32.63 2.86 -14.37
CA PHE A 447 31.99 2.33 -15.58
C PHE A 447 32.11 0.80 -15.70
N ARG A 448 32.71 0.11 -14.72
CA ARG A 448 32.76 -1.36 -14.63
C ARG A 448 32.03 -1.88 -13.40
N CYS A 449 31.45 -3.06 -13.53
CA CYS A 449 30.87 -3.81 -12.42
C CYS A 449 31.96 -4.40 -11.52
N VAL A 450 31.86 -4.23 -10.20
CA VAL A 450 32.78 -4.85 -9.23
C VAL A 450 32.76 -6.38 -9.33
N ARG A 451 31.57 -6.98 -9.50
CA ARG A 451 31.37 -8.43 -9.49
C ARG A 451 31.80 -9.16 -10.77
N CYS A 452 31.61 -8.56 -11.94
CA CYS A 452 31.75 -9.25 -13.24
C CYS A 452 32.54 -8.45 -14.29
N HIS A 453 33.08 -7.28 -13.91
CA HIS A 453 33.96 -6.40 -14.71
C HIS A 453 33.39 -5.86 -16.05
N SER A 454 32.20 -6.31 -16.45
CA SER A 454 31.38 -5.79 -17.55
C SER A 454 31.12 -4.30 -17.40
N LEU A 455 30.93 -3.62 -18.52
CA LEU A 455 30.61 -2.20 -18.54
C LEU A 455 29.22 -1.92 -17.94
N LYS A 456 29.06 -0.74 -17.34
CA LYS A 456 27.79 -0.26 -16.76
C LYS A 456 27.73 1.27 -16.69
N SER A 457 26.51 1.78 -16.51
CA SER A 457 26.25 3.17 -16.09
C SER A 457 26.88 3.50 -14.72
N ARG A 458 27.11 4.80 -14.44
CA ARG A 458 27.65 5.26 -13.13
C ARG A 458 26.79 4.80 -11.95
N LEU A 459 25.47 4.84 -12.11
CA LEU A 459 24.48 4.29 -11.18
C LEU A 459 23.62 3.27 -11.94
N SER A 460 23.45 2.08 -11.39
CA SER A 460 22.56 1.05 -11.95
C SER A 460 21.55 0.61 -10.89
N GLY A 461 20.40 0.12 -11.31
CA GLY A 461 19.40 -0.42 -10.39
C GLY A 461 18.42 -1.36 -11.08
N VAL A 462 17.55 -1.96 -10.27
CA VAL A 462 16.50 -2.88 -10.70
C VAL A 462 15.27 -2.72 -9.80
N THR A 463 14.10 -2.89 -10.38
CA THR A 463 12.83 -3.08 -9.67
C THR A 463 12.27 -4.46 -10.00
N ALA A 464 11.67 -5.15 -9.04
CA ALA A 464 11.13 -6.49 -9.25
C ALA A 464 9.87 -6.76 -8.42
N ASP A 465 8.99 -7.63 -8.92
CA ASP A 465 7.78 -8.12 -8.26
C ASP A 465 7.97 -9.60 -7.87
N ALA A 466 7.57 -9.97 -6.65
CA ALA A 466 7.56 -11.36 -6.21
C ALA A 466 6.29 -12.08 -6.72
N GLY A 467 6.33 -12.55 -7.97
CA GLY A 467 5.24 -13.28 -8.61
C GLY A 467 4.73 -14.44 -7.75
N GLN A 468 3.42 -14.41 -7.43
CA GLN A 468 2.75 -15.41 -6.57
C GLN A 468 3.36 -15.62 -5.16
N PHE A 469 4.18 -14.67 -4.67
CA PHE A 469 4.91 -14.70 -3.39
C PHE A 469 4.30 -15.49 -2.23
N PHE A 470 3.02 -15.25 -1.88
CA PHE A 470 2.39 -15.95 -0.76
C PHE A 470 2.29 -17.46 -1.00
N GLU A 471 1.95 -17.88 -2.23
CA GLU A 471 1.77 -19.28 -2.61
C GLU A 471 3.11 -20.05 -2.68
N THR A 472 4.27 -19.36 -2.68
CA THR A 472 5.61 -19.97 -2.68
C THR A 472 6.34 -19.90 -1.32
N VAL A 473 5.79 -19.20 -0.32
CA VAL A 473 6.37 -19.19 1.04
C VAL A 473 5.93 -20.43 1.81
N GLU A 474 6.89 -21.29 2.17
CA GLU A 474 6.66 -22.44 3.03
C GLU A 474 6.21 -22.00 4.45
N PRO A 475 5.11 -22.54 4.99
CA PRO A 475 4.60 -22.24 6.34
C PRO A 475 5.62 -22.46 7.46
N LEU A 476 6.42 -23.54 7.39
CA LEU A 476 7.41 -23.87 8.42
C LEU A 476 8.59 -22.88 8.41
N SER A 477 9.11 -22.50 7.24
CA SER A 477 10.08 -21.42 7.09
C SER A 477 9.56 -20.09 7.65
N ALA A 478 8.27 -19.78 7.48
CA ALA A 478 7.67 -18.60 8.10
C ALA A 478 7.67 -18.67 9.64
N VAL A 479 7.35 -19.82 10.23
CA VAL A 479 7.41 -20.04 11.71
C VAL A 479 8.86 -19.95 12.21
N ARG A 480 9.82 -20.55 11.50
CA ARG A 480 11.25 -20.48 11.81
C ARG A 480 11.77 -19.04 11.79
N ALA A 481 11.50 -18.29 10.71
CA ALA A 481 11.90 -16.90 10.59
C ALA A 481 11.25 -16.01 11.67
N ALA A 482 9.95 -16.19 11.94
CA ALA A 482 9.26 -15.44 12.99
C ALA A 482 9.85 -15.71 14.38
N ASN A 483 10.19 -16.97 14.71
CA ASN A 483 10.87 -17.31 15.97
C ASN A 483 12.26 -16.65 16.04
N ALA A 484 13.07 -16.77 14.99
CA ALA A 484 14.41 -16.17 14.95
C ALA A 484 14.37 -14.65 15.18
N ILE A 485 13.42 -13.95 14.55
CA ILE A 485 13.20 -12.51 14.75
C ILE A 485 12.74 -12.20 16.18
N LEU A 486 11.85 -13.00 16.77
CA LEU A 486 11.43 -12.85 18.18
C LEU A 486 12.60 -13.02 19.15
N GLN A 487 13.47 -14.02 18.96
CA GLN A 487 14.65 -14.20 19.81
C GLN A 487 15.68 -13.08 19.61
N ALA A 488 15.97 -12.69 18.37
CA ALA A 488 16.88 -11.57 18.07
C ALA A 488 16.39 -10.25 18.70
N THR A 489 15.08 -9.96 18.61
CA THR A 489 14.46 -8.80 19.28
C THR A 489 14.63 -8.87 20.80
N ARG A 490 14.44 -10.06 21.39
CA ARG A 490 14.58 -10.26 22.85
C ARG A 490 16.02 -10.02 23.32
N LEU A 491 17.01 -10.50 22.57
CA LEU A 491 18.43 -10.29 22.87
C LEU A 491 18.83 -8.82 22.70
N GLN A 492 18.35 -8.16 21.65
CA GLN A 492 18.67 -6.77 21.32
C GLN A 492 18.03 -5.74 22.27
N HIS A 493 16.82 -6.01 22.78
CA HIS A 493 16.01 -5.03 23.53
C HIS A 493 15.65 -5.45 24.97
N GLY A 494 16.06 -6.64 25.43
CA GLY A 494 15.77 -7.14 26.78
C GLY A 494 14.28 -7.39 27.07
N HIS A 495 13.43 -7.50 26.04
CA HIS A 495 11.98 -7.62 26.17
C HIS A 495 11.45 -8.89 25.49
N ASP A 496 10.60 -9.63 26.19
CA ASP A 496 9.89 -10.82 25.69
C ASP A 496 8.38 -10.58 25.50
N THR A 497 7.92 -9.33 25.65
CA THR A 497 6.52 -8.92 25.45
C THR A 497 6.38 -7.76 24.47
N VAL A 498 5.17 -7.57 23.94
CA VAL A 498 4.80 -6.41 23.12
C VAL A 498 3.41 -5.89 23.52
N THR A 499 3.30 -4.57 23.67
CA THR A 499 2.05 -3.86 23.91
C THR A 499 1.47 -3.35 22.59
N VAL A 500 0.29 -3.82 22.21
CA VAL A 500 -0.39 -3.49 20.93
C VAL A 500 -1.63 -2.64 21.18
N VAL A 501 -1.70 -1.46 20.59
CA VAL A 501 -2.85 -0.55 20.70
C VAL A 501 -4.02 -1.05 19.87
N LYS A 502 -5.23 -1.05 20.45
CA LYS A 502 -6.49 -1.53 19.86
C LYS A 502 -7.06 -0.54 18.82
N SER A 503 -6.24 -0.12 17.85
CA SER A 503 -6.62 0.79 16.76
C SER A 503 -6.96 0.04 15.46
N ARG A 504 -7.14 0.76 14.33
CA ARG A 504 -7.16 0.17 12.97
C ARG A 504 -5.77 0.00 12.35
N ARG A 505 -4.76 0.77 12.78
CA ARG A 505 -3.37 0.74 12.26
C ARG A 505 -2.47 -0.16 13.11
N VAL A 506 -1.24 -0.38 12.66
CA VAL A 506 -0.14 -0.89 13.49
C VAL A 506 0.30 0.24 14.42
N CYS A 507 0.32 -0.03 15.73
CA CYS A 507 0.74 0.92 16.76
C CYS A 507 0.95 0.13 18.06
N GLY A 508 2.11 0.29 18.67
CA GLY A 508 2.56 -0.50 19.82
C GLY A 508 4.05 -0.27 20.10
N PHE A 509 4.55 -0.92 21.14
CA PHE A 509 5.93 -0.84 21.62
C PHE A 509 6.29 -2.15 22.33
N LEU A 510 7.59 -2.46 22.43
CA LEU A 510 8.09 -3.62 23.18
C LEU A 510 7.87 -3.44 24.68
N GLY A 511 7.75 -4.54 25.43
CA GLY A 511 7.50 -4.52 26.86
C GLY A 511 6.01 -4.37 27.25
N GLY A 512 5.79 -4.23 28.56
CA GLY A 512 4.48 -4.22 29.20
C GLY A 512 4.11 -5.56 29.84
N GLN A 513 3.20 -5.52 30.82
CA GLN A 513 2.81 -6.70 31.61
C GLN A 513 1.67 -7.49 30.94
N PRO A 514 1.84 -8.80 30.63
CA PRO A 514 0.89 -9.62 29.86
C PRO A 514 -0.56 -9.58 30.38
N ASP A 515 -0.76 -9.53 31.69
CA ASP A 515 -2.08 -9.64 32.32
C ASP A 515 -2.78 -8.29 32.52
N THR A 516 -2.21 -7.20 31.96
CA THR A 516 -2.78 -5.86 31.99
C THR A 516 -4.12 -5.78 31.23
N ARG A 517 -5.23 -5.74 31.98
CA ARG A 517 -6.60 -5.66 31.43
C ARG A 517 -6.97 -4.25 30.95
N SER A 518 -6.47 -3.85 29.78
CA SER A 518 -6.75 -2.54 29.16
C SER A 518 -7.88 -2.56 28.12
N ARG A 519 -8.74 -1.54 28.12
CA ARG A 519 -9.68 -1.27 27.00
C ARG A 519 -8.97 -0.69 25.76
N ARG A 520 -7.81 -0.04 25.93
CA ARG A 520 -7.07 0.68 24.86
C ARG A 520 -5.98 -0.14 24.18
N PHE A 521 -5.41 -1.13 24.86
CA PHE A 521 -4.34 -1.99 24.34
C PHE A 521 -4.49 -3.45 24.79
N VAL A 522 -3.65 -4.34 24.27
CA VAL A 522 -3.43 -5.72 24.73
C VAL A 522 -1.93 -5.98 24.79
N VAL A 523 -1.48 -6.85 25.71
CA VAL A 523 -0.07 -7.24 25.83
C VAL A 523 0.04 -8.74 25.54
N PHE A 524 0.99 -9.12 24.69
CA PHE A 524 1.31 -10.50 24.34
C PHE A 524 2.76 -10.81 24.73
N ARG A 525 3.04 -12.02 25.21
CA ARG A 525 4.41 -12.58 25.22
C ARG A 525 4.80 -13.03 23.81
N PHE A 526 6.10 -13.05 23.50
CA PHE A 526 6.62 -13.50 22.21
C PHE A 526 6.26 -14.96 21.92
N SER A 527 6.30 -15.83 22.93
CA SER A 527 5.81 -17.22 22.84
C SER A 527 4.32 -17.31 22.50
N GLU A 528 3.49 -16.38 22.98
CA GLU A 528 2.07 -16.34 22.64
C GLU A 528 1.82 -15.89 21.20
N LEU A 529 2.60 -14.90 20.72
CA LEU A 529 2.59 -14.51 19.31
C LEU A 529 2.97 -15.70 18.43
N LEU A 530 4.05 -16.41 18.77
CA LEU A 530 4.57 -17.54 18.00
C LEU A 530 3.57 -18.70 17.94
N GLY A 531 2.96 -19.09 19.06
CA GLY A 531 1.95 -20.15 19.09
C GLY A 531 0.70 -19.80 18.25
N CYS A 532 0.19 -18.57 18.38
CA CYS A 532 -0.92 -18.09 17.55
C CYS A 532 -0.55 -17.98 16.06
N PHE A 533 0.70 -17.64 15.77
CA PHE A 533 1.21 -17.52 14.42
C PHE A 533 1.38 -18.88 13.75
N ALA A 534 2.05 -19.84 14.42
CA ALA A 534 2.17 -21.21 13.97
C ALA A 534 0.78 -21.85 13.77
N GLY A 535 -0.15 -21.63 14.71
CA GLY A 535 -1.54 -22.05 14.55
C GLY A 535 -2.22 -21.46 13.32
N CYS A 536 -1.88 -20.24 12.89
CA CYS A 536 -2.36 -19.66 11.63
C CYS A 536 -1.59 -20.09 10.37
N MET A 537 -0.30 -20.43 10.48
CA MET A 537 0.53 -20.85 9.35
C MET A 537 0.17 -22.27 8.88
N ASN A 538 -0.16 -23.16 9.81
CA ASN A 538 -0.57 -24.54 9.47
C ASN A 538 -2.02 -24.63 8.94
N ILE A 539 -2.74 -23.50 8.76
CA ILE A 539 -4.10 -23.49 8.17
C ILE A 539 -3.99 -23.54 6.65
N LEU A 540 -3.63 -24.74 6.22
CA LEU A 540 -3.38 -25.13 4.84
C LEU A 540 -4.60 -25.80 4.21
N LEU A 541 -5.80 -25.56 4.75
CA LEU A 541 -7.06 -26.04 4.19
C LEU A 541 -7.98 -24.84 3.90
N CYS A 542 -8.66 -24.88 2.77
CA CYS A 542 -9.77 -23.97 2.46
C CYS A 542 -10.92 -24.72 1.76
N THR A 543 -12.17 -24.22 1.86
CA THR A 543 -13.32 -24.84 1.17
C THR A 543 -13.95 -23.99 0.08
N MET A 544 -14.59 -24.67 -0.87
CA MET A 544 -15.05 -24.10 -2.13
C MET A 544 -16.27 -24.86 -2.66
N ARG A 545 -17.48 -24.41 -2.31
CA ARG A 545 -18.76 -25.12 -2.57
C ARG A 545 -18.72 -26.61 -2.15
N GLY A 546 -18.35 -26.87 -0.90
CA GLY A 546 -18.29 -28.23 -0.34
C GLY A 546 -16.97 -28.95 -0.56
N LEU A 547 -16.28 -28.70 -1.69
CA LEU A 547 -14.94 -29.22 -1.94
C LEU A 547 -13.91 -28.62 -0.96
N THR A 548 -12.94 -29.43 -0.53
CA THR A 548 -11.80 -29.03 0.30
C THR A 548 -10.51 -29.03 -0.51
N PHE A 549 -9.70 -27.97 -0.37
CA PHE A 549 -8.39 -27.86 -0.99
C PHE A 549 -7.32 -27.71 0.08
N LYS A 550 -6.22 -28.48 -0.06
CA LYS A 550 -4.96 -28.25 0.64
C LYS A 550 -4.13 -27.20 -0.11
N LEU A 551 -3.42 -26.35 0.61
CA LEU A 551 -2.40 -25.44 0.07
C LEU A 551 -1.02 -25.86 0.57
N ASP A 552 0.02 -25.72 -0.25
CA ASP A 552 1.41 -25.93 0.22
C ASP A 552 2.05 -24.63 0.74
N GLY A 553 1.64 -23.49 0.21
CA GLY A 553 2.11 -22.16 0.59
C GLY A 553 1.07 -21.34 1.39
N LEU A 554 1.41 -20.07 1.66
CA LEU A 554 0.54 -19.18 2.42
C LEU A 554 -0.68 -18.72 1.60
N PRO A 555 -1.91 -18.80 2.15
CA PRO A 555 -3.10 -18.33 1.46
C PRO A 555 -3.10 -16.80 1.29
N ILE A 556 -3.30 -16.33 0.06
CA ILE A 556 -3.56 -14.91 -0.23
C ILE A 556 -4.85 -14.48 0.48
N GLY A 557 -4.79 -13.39 1.26
CA GLY A 557 -5.92 -12.93 2.09
C GLY A 557 -5.99 -13.55 3.49
N GLY A 558 -5.07 -14.48 3.80
CA GLY A 558 -4.91 -15.06 5.14
C GLY A 558 -4.60 -14.03 6.22
N LEU A 559 -4.98 -14.35 7.46
CA LEU A 559 -4.97 -13.39 8.58
C LEU A 559 -3.58 -12.88 8.95
N MET A 560 -2.55 -13.70 8.72
CA MET A 560 -1.15 -13.36 9.02
C MET A 560 -0.21 -13.54 7.83
N SER A 561 -0.69 -13.95 6.64
CA SER A 561 0.16 -14.23 5.47
C SER A 561 1.08 -13.06 5.09
N ARG A 562 0.61 -11.80 5.23
CA ARG A 562 1.45 -10.61 5.03
C ARG A 562 2.66 -10.59 5.97
N ILE A 563 2.43 -10.69 7.28
CA ILE A 563 3.51 -10.59 8.27
C ILE A 563 4.40 -11.83 8.25
N ALA A 564 3.84 -12.99 7.92
CA ALA A 564 4.59 -14.23 7.70
C ALA A 564 5.61 -14.10 6.56
N ALA A 565 5.15 -13.69 5.39
CA ALA A 565 5.98 -13.53 4.21
C ALA A 565 7.02 -12.40 4.42
N SER A 566 6.63 -11.31 5.09
CA SER A 566 7.55 -10.26 5.54
C SER A 566 8.64 -10.77 6.48
N CYS A 567 8.32 -11.64 7.46
CA CYS A 567 9.32 -12.26 8.34
C CYS A 567 10.32 -13.12 7.57
N VAL A 568 9.85 -13.93 6.59
CA VAL A 568 10.75 -14.77 5.76
C VAL A 568 11.75 -13.91 4.99
N LEU A 569 11.27 -12.91 4.25
CA LEU A 569 12.17 -12.06 3.47
C LEU A 569 13.08 -11.21 4.37
N ALA A 570 12.57 -10.60 5.44
CA ALA A 570 13.39 -9.80 6.34
C ALA A 570 14.48 -10.62 7.04
N TRP A 571 14.21 -11.90 7.34
CA TRP A 571 15.22 -12.83 7.85
C TRP A 571 16.27 -13.20 6.80
N GLN A 572 15.86 -13.49 5.56
CA GLN A 572 16.78 -13.77 4.44
C GLN A 572 17.69 -12.58 4.13
N GLU A 573 17.14 -11.36 4.15
CA GLU A 573 17.84 -10.09 3.98
C GLU A 573 18.85 -9.84 5.10
N ALA A 574 18.45 -10.04 6.37
CA ALA A 574 19.37 -9.94 7.50
C ALA A 574 20.51 -10.98 7.42
N CYS A 575 20.22 -12.22 7.00
CA CYS A 575 21.24 -13.24 6.77
C CYS A 575 22.20 -12.88 5.62
N TRP A 576 21.74 -12.16 4.59
CA TRP A 576 22.60 -11.63 3.52
C TRP A 576 23.52 -10.51 4.01
N VAL A 577 22.99 -9.59 4.83
CA VAL A 577 23.74 -8.46 5.41
C VAL A 577 24.73 -8.93 6.49
N ALA A 578 24.38 -9.95 7.28
CA ALA A 578 25.28 -10.50 8.30
C ALA A 578 26.41 -11.38 7.72
N SER A 579 26.14 -12.18 6.68
CA SER A 579 27.12 -13.16 6.19
C SER A 579 28.04 -12.57 5.12
N GLU A 580 29.19 -12.04 5.55
CA GLU A 580 30.22 -11.52 4.65
C GLU A 580 30.82 -12.59 3.74
N LEU A 581 31.12 -13.78 4.28
CA LEU A 581 31.63 -14.92 3.52
C LEU A 581 30.68 -15.33 2.38
N ARG A 582 29.35 -15.33 2.61
CA ARG A 582 28.33 -15.59 1.58
C ARG A 582 28.36 -14.53 0.48
N ARG A 583 28.55 -13.24 0.83
CA ARG A 583 28.70 -12.16 -0.15
C ARG A 583 29.99 -12.30 -0.95
N ALA A 584 31.12 -12.58 -0.29
CA ALA A 584 32.43 -12.77 -0.93
C ALA A 584 32.41 -13.95 -1.93
N ALA A 585 31.94 -15.13 -1.50
CA ALA A 585 31.78 -16.30 -2.36
C ALA A 585 30.84 -16.09 -3.55
N CYS A 586 29.94 -15.10 -3.49
CA CYS A 586 29.05 -14.72 -4.58
C CYS A 586 29.55 -13.51 -5.40
N GLY A 587 30.70 -12.90 -5.07
CA GLY A 587 31.24 -11.71 -5.74
C GLY A 587 30.57 -10.37 -5.38
N PHE A 588 29.92 -10.29 -4.21
CA PHE A 588 29.19 -9.12 -3.71
C PHE A 588 29.84 -8.47 -2.46
N HIS A 589 31.16 -8.59 -2.33
CA HIS A 589 31.96 -8.03 -1.26
C HIS A 589 32.98 -7.02 -1.83
N VAL A 590 33.32 -6.02 -1.01
CA VAL A 590 34.48 -5.14 -1.18
C VAL A 590 35.06 -4.97 0.22
N GLU A 591 36.38 -5.07 0.35
CA GLU A 591 37.07 -5.02 1.63
C GLU A 591 36.78 -3.71 2.37
N GLY A 592 36.53 -3.80 3.68
CA GLY A 592 36.19 -2.65 4.53
C GLY A 592 34.80 -2.02 4.32
N LEU A 593 34.00 -2.46 3.34
CA LEU A 593 32.71 -1.84 3.01
C LEU A 593 31.49 -2.66 3.43
N GLN A 594 30.57 -1.99 4.12
CA GLN A 594 29.29 -2.55 4.55
C GLN A 594 28.29 -2.61 3.39
N TRP A 595 27.34 -3.57 3.44
CA TRP A 595 26.36 -3.76 2.36
C TRP A 595 25.58 -2.48 2.01
N ALA A 596 25.23 -1.67 3.01
CA ALA A 596 24.52 -0.40 2.82
C ALA A 596 25.32 0.65 2.01
N GLN A 597 26.66 0.55 1.97
CA GLN A 597 27.51 1.39 1.13
C GLN A 597 27.59 0.86 -0.32
N LEU A 598 27.34 -0.44 -0.53
CA LEU A 598 27.43 -1.10 -1.83
C LEU A 598 26.08 -1.11 -2.59
N ALA A 599 24.95 -1.22 -1.87
CA ALA A 599 23.61 -1.21 -2.46
C ALA A 599 22.54 -0.64 -1.52
N VAL A 600 21.69 0.23 -2.07
CA VAL A 600 20.45 0.68 -1.43
C VAL A 600 19.37 -0.35 -1.74
N CYS A 601 18.81 -0.98 -0.71
CA CYS A 601 17.70 -1.92 -0.84
C CYS A 601 16.47 -1.38 -0.11
N ARG A 602 15.31 -1.39 -0.79
CA ARG A 602 14.01 -0.99 -0.25
C ARG A 602 12.92 -1.92 -0.80
N ARG A 603 12.20 -2.64 0.06
CA ARG A 603 11.13 -3.57 -0.32
C ARG A 603 9.81 -3.20 0.34
N TYR A 604 8.69 -3.25 -0.37
CA TYR A 604 7.36 -3.04 0.17
C TYR A 604 6.53 -4.30 -0.04
N VAL A 605 6.58 -5.21 0.94
CA VAL A 605 6.01 -6.57 0.87
C VAL A 605 6.62 -7.36 -0.30
N ASP A 606 5.97 -7.34 -1.46
CA ASP A 606 6.30 -8.03 -2.73
C ASP A 606 7.04 -7.13 -3.75
N ASP A 607 6.88 -5.80 -3.72
CA ASP A 607 7.59 -4.86 -4.61
C ASP A 607 9.01 -4.54 -4.07
N ILE A 608 10.11 -4.82 -4.79
CA ILE A 608 11.48 -4.41 -4.40
C ILE A 608 12.14 -3.40 -5.36
N LEU A 609 12.95 -2.50 -4.79
CA LEU A 609 13.89 -1.60 -5.43
C LEU A 609 15.31 -1.87 -4.91
N VAL A 610 16.27 -2.00 -5.83
CA VAL A 610 17.71 -2.12 -5.53
C VAL A 610 18.51 -1.17 -6.42
N ILE A 611 19.40 -0.37 -5.83
CA ILE A 611 20.24 0.60 -6.55
C ILE A 611 21.70 0.47 -6.07
N SER A 612 22.67 0.53 -6.99
CA SER A 612 24.11 0.42 -6.68
C SER A 612 24.98 1.26 -7.63
N ARG A 613 26.09 1.79 -7.12
CA ARG A 613 27.19 2.33 -7.94
C ARG A 613 28.26 1.28 -8.25
N CYS A 614 28.22 0.12 -7.58
CA CYS A 614 29.18 -0.98 -7.70
C CYS A 614 28.78 -2.03 -8.75
N PHE A 615 27.52 -2.44 -8.75
CA PHE A 615 27.04 -3.59 -9.52
C PHE A 615 26.22 -3.16 -10.76
N CYS A 616 26.38 -3.87 -11.87
CA CYS A 616 25.53 -3.70 -13.06
C CYS A 616 24.14 -4.33 -12.84
N TYR A 617 23.17 -3.96 -13.68
CA TYR A 617 21.80 -4.52 -13.68
C TYR A 617 21.79 -6.06 -13.55
N SER A 618 22.53 -6.78 -14.40
CA SER A 618 22.55 -8.26 -14.39
C SER A 618 23.08 -8.85 -13.08
N CYS A 619 24.00 -8.16 -12.40
CA CYS A 619 24.46 -8.56 -11.08
C CYS A 619 23.47 -8.20 -9.98
N LEU A 620 22.67 -7.13 -10.11
CA LEU A 620 21.59 -6.84 -9.17
C LEU A 620 20.43 -7.85 -9.30
N VAL A 621 20.11 -8.31 -10.51
CA VAL A 621 19.18 -9.42 -10.74
C VAL A 621 19.71 -10.71 -10.10
N GLU A 622 21.01 -11.01 -10.24
CA GLU A 622 21.63 -12.17 -9.60
C GLU A 622 21.66 -12.05 -8.07
N PHE A 623 21.85 -10.85 -7.50
CA PHE A 623 21.69 -10.61 -6.06
C PHE A 623 20.30 -11.03 -5.57
N LEU A 624 19.22 -10.71 -6.30
CA LEU A 624 17.87 -11.14 -5.91
C LEU A 624 17.80 -12.68 -5.81
N ARG A 625 18.33 -13.41 -6.80
CA ARG A 625 18.37 -14.89 -6.80
C ARG A 625 19.25 -15.48 -5.69
N ARG A 626 20.30 -14.77 -5.26
CA ARG A 626 21.22 -15.22 -4.20
C ARG A 626 20.77 -14.84 -2.79
N CYS A 627 19.97 -13.79 -2.65
CA CYS A 627 19.41 -13.32 -1.39
C CYS A 627 18.19 -14.15 -0.98
N TYR A 628 17.22 -14.29 -1.90
CA TYR A 628 15.87 -14.78 -1.63
C TYR A 628 15.63 -16.21 -2.10
N THR A 629 14.79 -16.96 -1.38
CA THR A 629 14.29 -18.27 -1.85
C THR A 629 13.08 -18.16 -2.77
N VAL A 630 12.41 -17.00 -2.80
CA VAL A 630 11.28 -16.74 -3.69
C VAL A 630 11.76 -16.06 -4.97
N LYS A 631 11.17 -16.43 -6.12
CA LYS A 631 11.51 -15.82 -7.40
C LYS A 631 11.00 -14.38 -7.44
N PHE A 632 11.91 -13.44 -7.66
CA PHE A 632 11.60 -12.07 -8.05
C PHE A 632 11.69 -11.94 -9.57
N ASP A 633 10.60 -11.52 -10.22
CA ASP A 633 10.58 -11.19 -11.64
C ASP A 633 11.02 -9.73 -11.81
N ALA A 634 12.23 -9.54 -12.33
CA ALA A 634 12.82 -8.22 -12.55
C ALA A 634 12.22 -7.52 -13.78
N GLU A 635 11.86 -6.25 -13.61
CA GLU A 635 11.52 -5.35 -14.72
C GLU A 635 12.76 -5.13 -15.61
N PRO A 636 12.59 -4.97 -16.94
CA PRO A 636 13.70 -4.78 -17.88
C PRO A 636 14.63 -3.62 -17.51
N HIS A 637 15.90 -3.71 -17.92
CA HIS A 637 16.87 -2.65 -17.71
C HIS A 637 16.42 -1.35 -18.39
N ALA A 638 16.33 -0.27 -17.61
CA ALA A 638 15.98 1.06 -18.07
C ALA A 638 16.65 2.13 -17.20
N ASP A 639 16.91 3.31 -17.76
CA ASP A 639 17.48 4.46 -17.05
C ASP A 639 16.50 5.13 -16.08
N THR A 640 15.23 4.72 -16.10
CA THR A 640 14.17 5.24 -15.22
C THR A 640 13.45 4.08 -14.53
N LEU A 641 13.72 3.90 -13.24
CA LEU A 641 13.07 2.87 -12.41
C LEU A 641 11.71 3.34 -11.91
N ARG A 642 10.75 2.42 -11.79
CA ARG A 642 9.36 2.70 -11.37
C ARG A 642 8.96 1.77 -10.23
N TRP A 643 9.06 2.25 -9.00
CA TRP A 643 8.73 1.47 -7.80
C TRP A 643 7.60 2.15 -7.03
N LEU A 644 6.49 1.43 -6.78
CA LEU A 644 5.32 1.97 -6.09
C LEU A 644 4.74 3.22 -6.81
N ASP A 645 4.69 4.36 -6.12
CA ASP A 645 4.36 5.70 -6.64
C ASP A 645 5.60 6.58 -6.88
N ILE A 646 6.80 6.01 -6.84
CA ILE A 646 8.10 6.68 -6.97
C ILE A 646 8.70 6.39 -8.35
N VAL A 647 9.40 7.37 -8.91
CA VAL A 647 10.26 7.23 -10.09
C VAL A 647 11.69 7.59 -9.68
N VAL A 648 12.69 6.88 -10.18
CA VAL A 648 14.10 7.21 -9.94
C VAL A 648 14.86 7.24 -11.27
N SER A 649 15.46 8.38 -11.60
CA SER A 649 16.37 8.50 -12.75
C SER A 649 17.75 7.97 -12.37
N MET A 650 18.30 7.05 -13.14
CA MET A 650 19.66 6.50 -12.96
C MET A 650 20.74 7.47 -13.45
N GLU A 651 20.41 8.30 -14.43
CA GLU A 651 21.33 9.32 -14.99
C GLU A 651 21.37 10.56 -14.09
N GLU A 652 20.24 11.23 -13.91
CA GLU A 652 20.14 12.48 -13.12
C GLU A 652 20.26 12.24 -11.61
N ARG A 653 20.05 10.99 -11.16
CA ARG A 653 19.89 10.60 -9.73
C ARG A 653 18.68 11.24 -9.04
N THR A 654 17.76 11.81 -9.80
CA THR A 654 16.54 12.44 -9.29
C THR A 654 15.53 11.41 -8.80
N VAL A 655 14.74 11.82 -7.80
CA VAL A 655 13.61 11.05 -7.27
C VAL A 655 12.34 11.82 -7.60
N GLY A 656 11.55 11.27 -8.52
CA GLY A 656 10.29 11.83 -9.03
C GLY A 656 9.05 11.10 -8.50
N ILE A 657 7.88 11.58 -8.91
CA ILE A 657 6.59 10.91 -8.67
C ILE A 657 6.16 10.13 -9.92
N LYS A 658 5.57 8.95 -9.72
CA LYS A 658 4.98 8.17 -10.81
C LYS A 658 3.69 8.83 -11.26
N ASP A 659 3.61 9.18 -12.55
CA ASP A 659 2.35 9.61 -13.13
C ASP A 659 1.31 8.50 -12.94
N THR A 660 0.27 8.85 -12.20
CA THR A 660 -0.76 7.95 -11.71
C THR A 660 -2.10 8.49 -12.15
N LEU A 661 -2.67 7.85 -13.17
CA LEU A 661 -4.07 8.00 -13.54
C LEU A 661 -4.92 7.79 -12.28
N PHE A 662 -5.86 8.70 -12.04
CA PHE A 662 -6.81 8.60 -10.96
C PHE A 662 -8.21 8.90 -11.49
N GLU A 663 -9.14 8.00 -11.18
CA GLU A 663 -10.56 8.21 -11.38
C GLU A 663 -11.19 8.61 -10.05
N VAL A 664 -11.90 9.73 -10.04
CA VAL A 664 -12.85 10.06 -8.98
C VAL A 664 -14.26 9.63 -9.40
N PRO A 665 -15.23 9.48 -8.48
CA PRO A 665 -16.63 9.34 -8.84
C PRO A 665 -17.12 10.51 -9.73
N PRO A 666 -18.29 10.37 -10.40
CA PRO A 666 -18.86 11.43 -11.24
C PRO A 666 -18.93 12.78 -10.53
N ALA A 667 -18.77 13.87 -11.28
CA ALA A 667 -18.62 15.19 -10.70
C ALA A 667 -19.71 15.53 -9.67
N TRP A 668 -20.99 15.29 -9.94
CA TRP A 668 -22.07 15.53 -8.98
C TRP A 668 -21.89 14.82 -7.62
N CYS A 669 -21.30 13.62 -7.59
CA CYS A 669 -21.12 12.82 -6.38
C CYS A 669 -20.00 13.37 -5.45
N VAL A 670 -18.94 13.97 -6.03
CA VAL A 670 -17.68 14.20 -5.29
C VAL A 670 -17.70 15.49 -4.48
N GLN A 671 -18.11 15.39 -3.21
CA GLN A 671 -18.03 16.49 -2.24
C GLN A 671 -16.65 17.16 -2.25
N GLN A 672 -16.61 18.49 -2.29
CA GLN A 672 -15.40 19.29 -2.47
C GLN A 672 -14.30 19.00 -1.43
N LYS A 673 -14.69 18.54 -0.22
CA LYS A 673 -13.77 18.09 0.84
C LYS A 673 -12.85 16.93 0.39
N HIS A 674 -13.33 16.05 -0.49
CA HIS A 674 -12.55 14.93 -1.02
C HIS A 674 -11.51 15.42 -2.05
N LEU A 675 -11.86 16.38 -2.89
CA LEU A 675 -10.92 17.02 -3.81
C LEU A 675 -9.83 17.81 -3.04
N ARG A 676 -10.21 18.54 -1.97
CA ARG A 676 -9.24 19.19 -1.08
C ARG A 676 -8.29 18.17 -0.43
N ALA A 677 -8.79 16.99 -0.05
CA ALA A 677 -7.97 15.92 0.52
C ALA A 677 -7.05 15.25 -0.51
N LEU A 678 -7.50 15.09 -1.77
CA LEU A 678 -6.68 14.60 -2.89
C LEU A 678 -5.50 15.53 -3.16
N LEU A 679 -5.78 16.82 -3.38
CA LEU A 679 -4.75 17.82 -3.68
C LEU A 679 -3.78 18.02 -2.52
N ALA A 680 -4.29 18.17 -1.28
CA ALA A 680 -3.42 18.24 -0.09
C ALA A 680 -2.62 16.94 0.12
N GLY A 681 -3.13 15.78 -0.30
CA GLY A 681 -2.42 14.51 -0.29
C GLY A 681 -1.24 14.47 -1.26
N ARG A 682 -1.44 14.96 -2.49
CA ARG A 682 -0.37 15.08 -3.50
C ARG A 682 0.66 16.16 -3.13
N MET A 683 0.23 17.37 -2.72
CA MET A 683 1.13 18.41 -2.21
C MET A 683 2.01 17.90 -1.06
N ALA A 684 1.40 17.15 -0.12
CA ALA A 684 2.13 16.48 0.95
C ALA A 684 3.05 15.35 0.47
N ARG A 685 2.86 14.77 -0.73
CA ARG A 685 3.77 13.77 -1.32
C ARG A 685 4.94 14.44 -2.03
N TYR A 686 4.70 15.51 -2.79
CA TYR A 686 5.76 16.28 -3.48
C TYR A 686 6.86 16.72 -2.51
N GLN A 687 6.48 17.24 -1.34
CA GLN A 687 7.45 17.64 -0.29
C GLN A 687 8.24 16.47 0.31
N LYS A 688 7.69 15.25 0.35
CA LYS A 688 8.42 14.06 0.82
C LYS A 688 9.38 13.49 -0.22
N LEU A 689 9.08 13.70 -1.50
CA LEU A 689 9.93 13.29 -2.62
C LEU A 689 11.00 14.35 -2.95
N GLN A 690 10.89 15.55 -2.34
CA GLN A 690 11.72 16.71 -2.67
C GLN A 690 11.75 16.98 -4.18
N LEU A 691 10.57 17.05 -4.80
CA LEU A 691 10.41 17.33 -6.23
C LEU A 691 10.88 18.76 -6.58
N SER A 692 11.42 18.93 -7.79
CA SER A 692 11.73 20.27 -8.32
C SER A 692 10.45 21.10 -8.54
N THR A 693 10.61 22.42 -8.66
CA THR A 693 9.50 23.35 -8.93
C THR A 693 8.70 22.95 -10.16
N GLU A 694 9.39 22.65 -11.26
CA GLU A 694 8.81 22.19 -12.52
C GLU A 694 8.06 20.85 -12.37
N GLN A 695 8.66 19.86 -11.70
CA GLN A 695 8.06 18.55 -11.51
C GLN A 695 6.71 18.62 -10.77
N TRP A 696 6.64 19.38 -9.66
CA TRP A 696 5.38 19.48 -8.92
C TRP A 696 4.35 20.40 -9.60
N GLN A 697 4.78 21.42 -10.34
CA GLN A 697 3.88 22.27 -11.13
C GLN A 697 3.21 21.47 -12.25
N THR A 698 3.98 20.68 -12.99
CA THR A 698 3.50 19.82 -14.09
C THR A 698 2.52 18.76 -13.58
N ASP A 699 2.85 18.00 -12.53
CA ASP A 699 1.92 16.99 -11.98
C ASP A 699 0.64 17.62 -11.40
N LEU A 700 0.74 18.80 -10.76
CA LEU A 700 -0.42 19.54 -10.24
C LEU A 700 -1.30 20.10 -11.36
N ALA A 701 -0.71 20.58 -12.46
CA ALA A 701 -1.45 20.98 -13.66
C ALA A 701 -2.17 19.78 -14.31
N HIS A 702 -1.47 18.65 -14.51
CA HIS A 702 -2.06 17.41 -15.01
C HIS A 702 -3.20 16.90 -14.13
N CYS A 703 -3.10 17.02 -12.81
CA CYS A 703 -4.19 16.69 -11.89
C CYS A 703 -5.44 17.55 -12.13
N MET A 704 -5.29 18.85 -12.41
CA MET A 704 -6.42 19.73 -12.65
C MET A 704 -7.06 19.47 -14.02
N LEU A 705 -6.26 19.25 -15.07
CA LEU A 705 -6.78 18.86 -16.39
C LEU A 705 -7.52 17.52 -16.33
N ARG A 706 -7.01 16.54 -15.57
CA ARG A 706 -7.73 15.26 -15.33
C ARG A 706 -9.06 15.41 -14.63
N LEU A 707 -9.26 16.45 -13.81
CA LEU A 707 -10.58 16.75 -13.24
C LEU A 707 -11.49 17.40 -14.29
N VAL A 708 -10.98 18.25 -15.18
CA VAL A 708 -11.77 18.79 -16.31
C VAL A 708 -12.27 17.66 -17.21
N TYR A 709 -11.39 16.75 -17.64
CA TYR A 709 -11.76 15.55 -18.41
C TYR A 709 -12.69 14.58 -17.66
N GLN A 710 -12.86 14.72 -16.35
CA GLN A 710 -13.83 13.98 -15.52
C GLN A 710 -15.11 14.79 -15.22
N GLY A 711 -15.38 15.85 -15.99
CA GLY A 711 -16.62 16.64 -15.92
C GLY A 711 -16.67 17.67 -14.79
N PHE A 712 -15.54 18.03 -14.17
CA PHE A 712 -15.54 19.06 -13.12
C PHE A 712 -15.47 20.47 -13.71
N THR A 713 -16.57 21.21 -13.59
CA THR A 713 -16.69 22.56 -14.16
C THR A 713 -15.63 23.54 -13.66
N ARG A 714 -15.22 24.47 -14.54
CA ARG A 714 -14.24 25.53 -14.25
C ARG A 714 -14.57 26.32 -12.98
N HIS A 715 -15.83 26.68 -12.77
CA HIS A 715 -16.28 27.37 -11.55
C HIS A 715 -15.95 26.57 -10.28
N ARG A 716 -16.25 25.27 -10.28
CA ARG A 716 -16.02 24.37 -9.14
C ARG A 716 -14.53 24.13 -8.88
N LEU A 717 -13.71 24.04 -9.93
CA LEU A 717 -12.26 23.91 -9.82
C LEU A 717 -11.58 25.20 -9.36
N ARG A 718 -12.10 26.37 -9.76
CA ARG A 718 -11.71 27.66 -9.17
C ARG A 718 -12.06 27.73 -7.69
N ASN A 719 -13.31 27.43 -7.32
CA ASN A 719 -13.72 27.42 -5.91
C ASN A 719 -12.89 26.43 -5.09
N LEU A 720 -12.47 25.30 -5.66
CA LEU A 720 -11.56 24.36 -5.00
C LEU A 720 -10.18 24.99 -4.72
N ALA A 721 -9.55 25.62 -5.71
CA ALA A 721 -8.26 26.28 -5.57
C ALA A 721 -8.30 27.44 -4.56
N PHE A 722 -9.30 28.32 -4.66
CA PHE A 722 -9.43 29.50 -3.79
C PHE A 722 -9.89 29.17 -2.36
N THR A 723 -10.47 27.99 -2.12
CA THR A 723 -10.81 27.49 -0.76
C THR A 723 -9.79 26.48 -0.19
N LEU A 724 -8.63 26.31 -0.83
CA LEU A 724 -7.51 25.60 -0.24
C LEU A 724 -6.69 26.57 0.62
N TRP A 725 -6.63 26.30 1.93
CA TRP A 725 -5.74 27.00 2.85
C TRP A 725 -4.92 26.00 3.67
N ARG A 726 -3.61 26.01 3.43
CA ARG A 726 -2.58 25.24 4.15
C ARG A 726 -1.27 26.03 4.08
N PRO A 727 -0.83 26.69 5.18
CA PRO A 727 0.40 27.50 5.16
C PRO A 727 1.63 26.75 4.65
N GLN A 728 1.72 25.45 4.94
CA GLN A 728 2.82 24.58 4.47
C GLN A 728 2.84 24.34 2.94
N PHE A 729 1.79 24.71 2.21
CA PHE A 729 1.67 24.51 0.75
C PHE A 729 1.37 25.82 0.00
N SER A 730 1.63 27.00 0.62
CA SER A 730 1.29 28.32 0.07
C SER A 730 1.65 28.46 -1.41
N TYR A 731 2.92 28.31 -1.76
CA TYR A 731 3.42 28.41 -3.13
C TYR A 731 2.76 27.44 -4.13
N MET A 732 2.39 26.22 -3.69
CA MET A 732 1.65 25.26 -4.55
C MET A 732 0.18 25.67 -4.74
N ILE A 733 -0.43 26.23 -3.70
CA ILE A 733 -1.80 26.75 -3.73
C ILE A 733 -1.87 28.03 -4.57
N ASP A 734 -0.85 28.88 -4.52
CA ASP A 734 -0.80 30.14 -5.27
C ASP A 734 -0.50 29.90 -6.76
N PHE A 735 0.39 28.95 -7.09
CA PHE A 735 0.48 28.40 -8.46
C PHE A 735 -0.88 27.86 -8.94
N LEU A 736 -1.56 27.07 -8.11
CA LEU A 736 -2.86 26.48 -8.45
C LEU A 736 -3.95 27.54 -8.71
N LYS A 737 -4.00 28.61 -7.91
CA LYS A 737 -4.89 29.78 -8.14
C LYS A 737 -4.60 30.44 -9.49
N SER A 738 -3.33 30.68 -9.79
CA SER A 738 -2.90 31.29 -11.06
C SER A 738 -3.22 30.39 -12.26
N PHE A 739 -2.98 29.08 -12.14
CA PHE A 739 -3.32 28.09 -13.17
C PHE A 739 -4.82 28.09 -13.49
N VAL A 740 -5.72 28.02 -12.49
CA VAL A 740 -7.18 28.07 -12.74
C VAL A 740 -7.71 29.45 -13.17
N CYS A 741 -6.86 30.46 -13.22
CA CYS A 741 -7.15 31.80 -13.75
C CYS A 741 -6.67 32.02 -15.20
N CYS A 742 -5.64 31.28 -15.65
CA CYS A 742 -4.99 31.55 -16.94
C CYS A 742 -5.91 31.32 -18.14
N LYS A 743 -5.52 31.85 -19.31
CA LYS A 743 -6.26 31.66 -20.56
C LYS A 743 -6.27 30.18 -20.97
N VAL A 744 -5.11 29.52 -21.02
CA VAL A 744 -4.99 28.11 -21.43
C VAL A 744 -5.92 27.18 -20.63
N PHE A 745 -6.01 27.32 -19.31
CA PHE A 745 -6.92 26.49 -18.50
C PHE A 745 -8.40 26.86 -18.69
N ARG A 746 -8.72 28.11 -19.04
CA ARG A 746 -10.08 28.49 -19.44
C ARG A 746 -10.46 27.81 -20.74
N ASP A 747 -9.60 27.93 -21.74
CA ASP A 747 -9.84 27.45 -23.10
C ASP A 747 -9.93 25.91 -23.13
N LEU A 748 -9.18 25.22 -22.24
CA LEU A 748 -9.28 23.77 -22.01
C LEU A 748 -10.49 23.33 -21.15
N CYS A 749 -11.33 24.26 -20.67
CA CYS A 749 -12.57 23.97 -19.94
C CYS A 749 -13.84 24.22 -20.78
N HIS A 750 -13.68 24.49 -22.07
CA HIS A 750 -14.74 24.72 -23.04
C HIS A 750 -14.70 23.63 -24.12
#